data_AF-A0A9N8HAX6-F1
#
_entry.id   AF-A0A9N8HAX6-F1
#
_cell.length_a   1.000
_cell.length_b   1.000
_cell.length_c   1.000
_cell.angle_alpha   90.00
_cell.angle_beta   90.00
_cell.angle_gamma   90.00
#
_symmetry.space_group_name_H-M   'P 1'
#
loop_
_entity.id
_entity.type
_entity.pdbx_description
1 polymer ?
#
loop_
_entity_poly.entity_id
_entity_poly.type
_entity_poly.pdbx_seq_one_letter_code
_entity_poly.pdbx_strand_id
1 'polypeptide(L)'
;MAISPAFLALLLLVGRVSAFQSLPLQRVPVLSSLTRRRAVSVDSSNSRSHNEEEPSTSILLGKSPKAVRLRKNLQEIWSDPSVSPIVIVGPKGSGKPSIVEELLERLPSWQTQTIHRLDMDDAASLLDTMLGTATNTSTKGEQGLLDILSDQQNTTLVLKGFESRSSSSQDELSRRQELQATVTKLLTEQSFYSRWQGREKTFQPRIVYSQHTYGSQEPEFLKNKKPDNRVLLLKVPAIESRGKDLSLISQAKINVFQKEYGLRNVQLTPEANKRLLDHTWGDGEPELDQELRNALLRLALEKKRNPYLFEGPLPFLLLSRHMLTNAPNESMRRRLLYDFPFLRRIIESPWIFDHLQRYIVAPVFVAFLVILFWGPQTRDHSAALTVFWAGWWPAVMLSFPLLGRIWCSICPFMVVGNLAQEAVTAAGVELKKWPKWVNMAGAPFAFGLFFGILVWEELWDLPQNGALSAWLLLLITSGALFNSVQFEKRMWCRHLCPIGAMCRTFGTMSMTEVRSFKANCQGCTNPQCVNGDSPVPSPTDTFALKGCTMGLKNNQLTDMGHCTLCMSCVKNCDTQVPEVNTRPLGIDYGLPWLLPPAFQDPKNMQISQVETNFYMGALLTVLQGSVLLHYMPQMLHYLDLDPAISTAAPALDSAFYIHAAATVIILALPGIVSLLVDQIAVPLENALLSLKVSWGKPTIEEEAKQRAIVDAYEALLKSDKTLEDTLEELDPDRDGNIACWEVERALKHLQLPETECETLMDLTRKRFGRRRIESMPTEAFLDAFQQLYVEARGTDDSLPTKVQLETQKTFVELFNELDEDGDGFIMPGDFDKLIDRNFRIQRSWEEKLELFRSADVVGQGRLNLFEFMTLIRKIAQAGIQEIGYGYLPLAWASLTSYWIGLGLKELGLTLERLPDTFYLDRLFPAIHLPSLVASDETVQFVQAFLVIGSLPVSIGLLQKLCDDNKISGLRFGSHVAVQVVGAWATVYLMLSSTPFVA
;
A
#
# COMPACT_ATOMS: atom_id res chain seq x y z
N MET A 1 -2.68 3.01 -46.60
CA MET A 1 -1.29 2.57 -46.36
C MET A 1 -0.30 3.61 -46.89
N ALA A 2 0.23 4.46 -46.00
CA ALA A 2 1.51 5.16 -46.13
C ALA A 2 1.82 5.72 -44.74
N ILE A 3 2.71 5.07 -43.99
CA ILE A 3 3.09 5.51 -42.65
C ILE A 3 3.89 6.81 -42.82
N SER A 4 3.38 7.93 -42.28
CA SER A 4 4.10 9.20 -42.30
C SER A 4 5.45 9.04 -41.60
N PRO A 5 6.56 9.57 -42.16
CA PRO A 5 7.89 9.49 -41.55
C PRO A 5 7.96 10.14 -40.16
N ALA A 6 7.02 11.03 -39.81
CA ALA A 6 6.89 11.59 -38.46
C ALA A 6 6.47 10.53 -37.42
N PHE A 7 5.69 9.52 -37.83
CA PHE A 7 5.26 8.43 -36.95
C PHE A 7 6.36 7.37 -36.75
N LEU A 8 7.20 7.16 -37.77
CA LEU A 8 8.41 6.32 -37.66
C LEU A 8 9.48 6.98 -36.75
N ALA A 9 9.58 8.31 -36.77
CA ALA A 9 10.48 9.05 -35.90
C ALA A 9 10.08 8.96 -34.41
N LEU A 10 8.78 8.88 -34.11
CA LEU A 10 8.27 8.69 -32.75
C LEU A 10 8.61 7.29 -32.20
N LEU A 11 8.48 6.25 -33.03
CA LEU A 11 8.87 4.87 -32.70
C LEU A 11 10.40 4.72 -32.49
N LEU A 12 11.21 5.47 -33.22
CA LEU A 12 12.68 5.43 -33.09
C LEU A 12 13.23 6.26 -31.92
N LEU A 13 12.51 7.31 -31.48
CA LEU A 13 12.87 8.09 -30.30
C LEU A 13 12.62 7.33 -28.99
N VAL A 14 11.62 6.45 -28.94
CA VAL A 14 11.35 5.57 -27.79
C VAL A 14 12.39 4.45 -27.66
N GLY A 15 13.01 4.03 -28.77
CA GLY A 15 13.99 2.92 -28.78
C GLY A 15 15.44 3.27 -28.43
N ARG A 16 15.80 4.54 -28.18
CA ARG A 16 17.22 4.98 -28.11
C ARG A 16 17.64 5.74 -26.85
N VAL A 17 17.06 5.44 -25.69
CA VAL A 17 17.40 6.13 -24.41
C VAL A 17 18.40 5.35 -23.53
N SER A 18 18.95 4.22 -23.97
CA SER A 18 19.85 3.37 -23.16
C SER A 18 21.35 3.68 -23.25
N ALA A 19 21.77 4.89 -23.65
CA ALA A 19 23.19 5.24 -23.65
C ALA A 19 23.45 6.74 -23.47
N PHE A 20 23.66 7.21 -22.23
CA PHE A 20 24.57 8.32 -21.95
C PHE A 20 25.12 8.22 -20.52
N GLN A 21 26.44 8.11 -20.44
CA GLN A 21 27.24 7.98 -19.22
C GLN A 21 27.50 9.36 -18.56
N SER A 22 27.41 9.34 -17.22
CA SER A 22 28.22 10.06 -16.23
C SER A 22 28.70 11.50 -16.49
N LEU A 23 28.16 12.42 -15.69
CA LEU A 23 28.85 13.65 -15.25
C LEU A 23 28.89 13.69 -13.71
N PRO A 24 30.02 14.05 -13.08
CA PRO A 24 30.19 13.99 -11.63
C PRO A 24 29.61 15.24 -10.96
N LEU A 25 28.66 15.06 -10.04
CA LEU A 25 28.22 16.11 -9.13
C LEU A 25 29.26 16.28 -8.00
N GLN A 26 29.77 17.51 -7.89
CA GLN A 26 30.70 17.96 -6.86
C GLN A 26 30.12 17.73 -5.45
N ARG A 27 30.95 17.12 -4.60
CA ARG A 27 30.73 16.98 -3.16
C ARG A 27 30.75 18.35 -2.49
N VAL A 28 29.68 18.70 -1.79
CA VAL A 28 29.70 19.75 -0.76
C VAL A 28 30.31 19.13 0.51
N PRO A 29 31.36 19.71 1.11
CA PRO A 29 31.98 19.16 2.31
C PRO A 29 31.09 19.42 3.52
N VAL A 30 30.58 18.34 4.13
CA VAL A 30 30.02 18.36 5.48
C VAL A 30 31.20 18.43 6.45
N LEU A 31 31.40 19.60 7.04
CA LEU A 31 32.37 19.85 8.10
C LEU A 31 32.01 19.02 9.34
N SER A 32 32.85 18.04 9.65
CA SER A 32 32.88 17.31 10.91
C SER A 32 33.50 18.18 12.00
N SER A 33 32.68 18.80 12.82
CA SER A 33 33.15 19.41 14.08
C SER A 33 33.15 18.36 15.20
N LEU A 34 34.31 17.76 15.41
CA LEU A 34 34.68 17.07 16.65
C LEU A 34 34.58 18.04 17.84
N THR A 35 33.47 18.02 18.58
CA THR A 35 33.40 18.66 19.89
C THR A 35 33.77 17.66 20.98
N ARG A 36 35.03 17.77 21.40
CA ARG A 36 35.61 17.22 22.63
C ARG A 36 34.75 17.65 23.83
N ARG A 37 33.95 16.74 24.43
CA ARG A 37 33.26 16.99 25.70
C ARG A 37 34.30 17.06 26.82
N ARG A 38 34.52 18.26 27.35
CA ARG A 38 35.19 18.48 28.65
C ARG A 38 34.26 17.98 29.75
N ALA A 39 34.80 17.17 30.66
CA ALA A 39 34.17 16.87 31.94
C ALA A 39 33.94 18.18 32.69
N VAL A 40 32.68 18.45 33.05
CA VAL A 40 32.30 19.50 33.99
C VAL A 40 32.15 18.81 35.34
N SER A 41 33.00 19.19 36.29
CA SER A 41 32.90 18.84 37.70
C SER A 41 31.61 19.43 38.27
N VAL A 42 30.74 18.58 38.80
CA VAL A 42 29.56 19.00 39.57
C VAL A 42 30.01 19.22 41.00
N ASP A 43 29.97 20.48 41.45
CA ASP A 43 30.20 20.86 42.84
C ASP A 43 29.11 20.28 43.74
N SER A 44 29.56 19.67 44.83
CA SER A 44 28.73 19.13 45.89
C SER A 44 28.36 20.23 46.88
N SER A 45 27.12 20.72 46.82
CA SER A 45 26.42 21.30 47.98
C SER A 45 24.99 21.68 47.61
N ASN A 46 24.04 20.78 47.88
CA ASN A 46 22.80 21.21 48.50
C ASN A 46 22.04 20.05 49.13
N SER A 47 21.67 20.26 50.39
CA SER A 47 20.97 19.38 51.30
C SER A 47 19.58 18.99 50.76
N ARG A 48 19.34 17.67 50.71
CA ARG A 48 18.04 17.05 50.40
C ARG A 48 17.02 17.34 51.51
N SER A 49 15.90 17.95 51.15
CA SER A 49 14.64 17.84 51.89
C SER A 49 13.70 16.92 51.12
N HIS A 50 13.24 15.86 51.77
CA HIS A 50 12.24 14.93 51.27
C HIS A 50 10.93 15.67 50.95
N ASN A 51 10.63 15.83 49.66
CA ASN A 51 9.28 16.03 49.15
C ASN A 51 9.10 15.09 47.95
N GLU A 52 7.89 14.62 47.75
CA GLU A 52 7.49 13.72 46.66
C GLU A 52 7.82 14.33 45.28
N GLU A 53 9.03 14.09 44.76
CA GLU A 53 9.49 14.63 43.49
C GLU A 53 8.91 13.85 42.30
N GLU A 54 8.26 14.59 41.39
CA GLU A 54 7.80 14.14 40.07
C GLU A 54 8.89 13.32 39.35
N PRO A 55 8.54 12.28 38.60
CA PRO A 55 9.53 11.49 37.87
C PRO A 55 10.30 12.37 36.86
N SER A 56 11.63 12.33 36.92
CA SER A 56 12.50 13.15 36.06
C SER A 56 12.48 12.65 34.60
N THR A 57 12.18 11.36 34.39
CA THR A 57 12.08 10.75 33.06
C THR A 57 10.70 10.88 32.41
N SER A 58 10.67 11.41 31.18
CA SER A 58 9.45 11.65 30.39
C SER A 58 8.58 10.39 30.19
N ILE A 59 9.20 9.22 30.24
CA ILE A 59 8.58 7.89 30.05
C ILE A 59 7.60 7.56 31.17
N LEU A 60 7.87 8.00 32.40
CA LEU A 60 7.08 7.66 33.58
C LEU A 60 5.87 8.57 33.80
N LEU A 61 5.79 9.69 33.05
CA LEU A 61 4.66 10.62 33.09
C LEU A 61 3.38 10.07 32.45
N GLY A 62 3.47 8.94 31.74
CA GLY A 62 2.35 8.28 31.07
C GLY A 62 1.25 7.80 32.02
N LYS A 63 0.00 7.90 31.57
CA LYS A 63 -1.21 7.40 32.25
C LYS A 63 -1.70 6.06 31.70
N SER A 64 -1.10 5.53 30.65
CA SER A 64 -1.50 4.24 30.09
C SER A 64 -1.36 3.11 31.11
N PRO A 65 -2.20 2.04 31.02
CA PRO A 65 -2.09 0.89 31.92
C PRO A 65 -0.69 0.27 31.93
N LYS A 66 0.01 0.29 30.78
CA LYS A 66 1.37 -0.22 30.63
C LYS A 66 2.39 0.66 31.38
N ALA A 67 2.27 1.99 31.29
CA ALA A 67 3.12 2.92 32.04
C ALA A 67 2.88 2.87 33.55
N VAL A 68 1.61 2.71 33.97
CA VAL A 68 1.27 2.51 35.40
C VAL A 68 1.86 1.21 35.94
N ARG A 69 1.78 0.12 35.17
CA ARG A 69 2.40 -1.16 35.52
C ARG A 69 3.93 -1.04 35.64
N LEU A 70 4.57 -0.33 34.71
CA LEU A 70 6.00 -0.07 34.74
C LEU A 70 6.42 0.69 36.02
N ARG A 71 5.66 1.73 36.41
CA ARG A 71 5.90 2.47 37.66
C ARG A 71 5.75 1.60 38.90
N LYS A 72 4.72 0.76 38.96
CA LYS A 72 4.53 -0.18 40.08
C LYS A 72 5.71 -1.14 40.21
N ASN A 73 6.20 -1.69 39.09
CA ASN A 73 7.36 -2.57 39.09
C ASN A 73 8.64 -1.84 39.55
N LEU A 74 8.85 -0.59 39.14
CA LEU A 74 10.00 0.21 39.60
C LEU A 74 9.93 0.50 41.11
N GLN A 75 8.73 0.81 41.62
CA GLN A 75 8.51 1.02 43.06
C GLN A 75 8.83 -0.24 43.88
N GLU A 76 8.50 -1.43 43.37
CA GLU A 76 8.84 -2.70 44.01
C GLU A 76 10.37 -2.86 44.15
N ILE A 77 11.14 -2.51 43.11
CA ILE A 77 12.62 -2.54 43.16
C ILE A 77 13.16 -1.53 44.17
N TRP A 78 12.62 -0.32 44.20
CA TRP A 78 13.07 0.70 45.16
C TRP A 78 12.73 0.34 46.61
N SER A 79 11.66 -0.43 46.83
CA SER A 79 11.27 -0.92 48.16
C SER A 79 12.15 -2.06 48.66
N ASP A 80 12.63 -2.93 47.77
CA ASP A 80 13.57 -4.02 48.10
C ASP A 80 14.91 -3.82 47.37
N PRO A 81 15.84 -3.03 47.95
CA PRO A 81 17.15 -2.79 47.36
C PRO A 81 18.07 -4.02 47.36
N SER A 82 17.63 -5.20 47.82
CA SER A 82 18.38 -6.46 47.67
C SER A 82 18.14 -7.16 46.31
N VAL A 83 17.17 -6.70 45.53
CA VAL A 83 16.80 -7.33 44.25
C VAL A 83 17.91 -7.16 43.20
N SER A 84 18.55 -8.25 42.84
CA SER A 84 19.58 -8.36 41.78
C SER A 84 19.57 -9.79 41.26
N PRO A 85 19.70 -10.03 39.95
CA PRO A 85 19.90 -9.07 38.86
C PRO A 85 18.60 -8.49 38.28
N ILE A 86 18.69 -7.29 37.69
CA ILE A 86 17.55 -6.58 37.08
C ILE A 86 17.71 -6.60 35.56
N VAL A 87 16.70 -7.11 34.86
CA VAL A 87 16.69 -7.21 33.40
C VAL A 87 15.61 -6.31 32.83
N ILE A 88 15.98 -5.34 32.00
CA ILE A 88 15.11 -4.37 31.35
C ILE A 88 14.95 -4.74 29.88
N VAL A 89 13.74 -5.07 29.46
CA VAL A 89 13.47 -5.53 28.10
C VAL A 89 12.48 -4.60 27.42
N GLY A 90 12.73 -4.25 26.17
CA GLY A 90 11.80 -3.46 25.38
C GLY A 90 12.31 -3.24 23.95
N PRO A 91 11.47 -2.78 23.01
CA PRO A 91 11.88 -2.59 21.62
C PRO A 91 12.99 -1.54 21.47
N LYS A 92 13.59 -1.47 20.28
CA LYS A 92 14.56 -0.41 19.95
C LYS A 92 13.93 0.97 20.14
N GLY A 93 14.70 1.89 20.71
CA GLY A 93 14.23 3.24 21.00
C GLY A 93 13.11 3.37 22.04
N SER A 94 12.76 2.33 22.82
CA SER A 94 11.68 2.45 23.83
C SER A 94 12.04 3.29 25.07
N GLY A 95 13.24 3.88 25.10
CA GLY A 95 13.71 4.72 26.20
C GLY A 95 14.31 3.97 27.39
N LYS A 96 14.77 2.72 27.18
CA LYS A 96 15.44 1.90 28.22
C LYS A 96 16.60 2.62 28.93
N PRO A 97 17.51 3.34 28.24
CA PRO A 97 18.63 4.01 28.91
C PRO A 97 18.16 5.04 29.93
N SER A 98 17.10 5.80 29.63
CA SER A 98 16.53 6.77 30.57
C SER A 98 15.98 6.10 31.82
N ILE A 99 15.34 4.93 31.68
CA ILE A 99 14.83 4.16 32.83
C ILE A 99 15.98 3.60 33.68
N VAL A 100 17.08 3.17 33.04
CA VAL A 100 18.28 2.71 33.76
C VAL A 100 18.85 3.85 34.62
N GLU A 101 18.95 5.06 34.07
CA GLU A 101 19.47 6.20 34.84
C GLU A 101 18.52 6.58 36.00
N GLU A 102 17.21 6.64 35.79
CA GLU A 102 16.24 6.86 36.88
C GLU A 102 16.31 5.78 37.96
N LEU A 103 16.49 4.53 37.56
CA LEU A 103 16.66 3.41 38.48
C LEU A 103 17.89 3.65 39.37
N LEU A 104 19.03 4.00 38.77
CA LEU A 104 20.30 4.22 39.48
C LEU A 104 20.26 5.46 40.38
N GLU A 105 19.61 6.55 39.96
CA GLU A 105 19.50 7.78 40.75
C GLU A 105 18.73 7.59 42.06
N ARG A 106 17.74 6.70 42.07
CA ARG A 106 16.90 6.43 43.25
C ARG A 106 17.37 5.26 44.11
N LEU A 107 18.41 4.53 43.69
CA LEU A 107 19.00 3.47 44.50
C LEU A 107 19.81 4.06 45.69
N PRO A 108 19.97 3.29 46.78
CA PRO A 108 20.78 3.73 47.92
C PRO A 108 22.23 4.03 47.52
N SER A 109 22.77 5.15 48.00
CA SER A 109 24.10 5.64 47.61
C SER A 109 25.27 4.70 47.92
N TRP A 110 25.09 3.76 48.86
CA TRP A 110 26.09 2.74 49.18
C TRP A 110 26.16 1.62 48.13
N GLN A 111 25.14 1.43 47.29
CA GLN A 111 25.13 0.43 46.21
C GLN A 111 25.61 0.99 44.86
N THR A 112 25.70 2.32 44.75
CA THR A 112 26.00 3.04 43.51
C THR A 112 27.29 3.86 43.64
N GLN A 113 28.21 3.46 44.53
CA GLN A 113 29.48 4.17 44.73
C GLN A 113 30.35 4.14 43.47
N THR A 114 30.39 2.99 42.78
CA THR A 114 31.03 2.84 41.48
C THR A 114 30.06 2.19 40.50
N ILE A 115 29.88 2.85 39.35
CA ILE A 115 28.99 2.39 38.28
C ILE A 115 29.83 2.16 37.03
N HIS A 116 29.87 0.92 36.57
CA HIS A 116 30.52 0.54 35.32
C HIS A 116 29.45 0.38 34.24
N ARG A 117 29.56 1.14 33.14
CA ARG A 117 28.66 1.03 31.98
C ARG A 117 29.41 0.37 30.84
N LEU A 118 28.81 -0.65 30.26
CA LEU A 118 29.42 -1.42 29.20
C LEU A 118 28.38 -1.71 28.10
N ASP A 119 28.75 -1.36 26.87
CA ASP A 119 28.00 -1.72 25.68
C ASP A 119 28.47 -3.09 25.19
N MET A 120 27.52 -3.96 24.88
CA MET A 120 27.81 -5.33 24.43
C MET A 120 28.39 -5.33 23.02
N ASP A 121 28.04 -4.36 22.17
CA ASP A 121 28.65 -4.21 20.85
C ASP A 121 30.15 -3.89 20.98
N ASP A 122 30.50 -2.93 21.85
CA ASP A 122 31.90 -2.61 22.16
C ASP A 122 32.62 -3.81 22.81
N ALA A 123 31.93 -4.51 23.72
CA ALA A 123 32.50 -5.64 24.45
C ALA A 123 32.72 -6.89 23.60
N ALA A 124 31.91 -7.14 22.56
CA ALA A 124 32.14 -8.22 21.62
C ALA A 124 33.42 -7.99 20.80
N SER A 125 33.74 -6.73 20.48
CA SER A 125 35.00 -6.38 19.82
C SER A 125 36.22 -6.55 20.74
N LEU A 126 36.03 -6.43 22.06
CA LEU A 126 37.06 -6.49 23.11
C LEU A 126 36.88 -7.71 24.04
N LEU A 127 36.43 -8.84 23.50
CA LEU A 127 36.06 -10.03 24.30
C LEU A 127 37.22 -10.53 25.18
N ASP A 128 38.44 -10.51 24.65
CA ASP A 128 39.64 -10.94 25.39
C ASP A 128 39.97 -10.01 26.56
N THR A 129 39.68 -8.71 26.44
CA THR A 129 39.82 -7.74 27.54
C THR A 129 38.74 -7.94 28.61
N MET A 130 37.55 -8.42 28.22
CA MET A 130 36.44 -8.67 29.13
C MET A 130 36.63 -9.93 29.98
N LEU A 131 36.97 -11.04 29.34
CA LEU A 131 37.09 -12.37 29.96
C LEU A 131 38.53 -12.73 30.39
N GLY A 132 39.51 -11.94 29.93
CA GLY A 132 40.93 -12.22 30.12
C GLY A 132 41.46 -13.21 29.08
N THR A 133 42.78 -13.36 29.07
CA THR A 133 43.47 -14.33 28.20
C THR A 133 44.09 -15.44 29.04
N ALA A 134 43.98 -16.67 28.56
CA ALA A 134 44.59 -17.83 29.21
C ALA A 134 46.12 -17.72 29.13
N THR A 135 46.82 -18.16 30.17
CA THR A 135 48.28 -18.27 30.16
C THR A 135 48.72 -19.39 29.23
N ASN A 136 49.29 -19.03 28.07
CA ASN A 136 49.92 -19.99 27.15
C ASN A 136 51.45 -19.99 27.37
N THR A 137 52.13 -21.04 26.90
CA THR A 137 53.58 -21.28 27.14
C THR A 137 54.53 -20.18 26.63
N SER A 138 54.04 -19.20 25.87
CA SER A 138 54.83 -18.08 25.30
C SER A 138 54.39 -16.67 25.75
N THR A 139 53.27 -16.50 26.45
CA THR A 139 52.74 -15.17 26.83
C THR A 139 52.16 -15.18 28.26
N LYS A 140 52.46 -14.15 29.05
CA LYS A 140 51.80 -13.94 30.35
C LYS A 140 50.34 -13.59 30.09
N GLY A 141 49.41 -14.42 30.59
CA GLY A 141 47.97 -14.16 30.50
C GLY A 141 47.59 -12.89 31.26
N GLU A 142 46.67 -12.13 30.70
CA GLU A 142 46.16 -10.87 31.25
C GLU A 142 44.81 -11.08 31.93
N GLN A 143 44.61 -10.41 33.06
CA GLN A 143 43.36 -10.46 33.84
C GLN A 143 42.23 -9.73 33.10
N GLY A 144 41.06 -10.36 33.00
CA GLY A 144 39.87 -9.74 32.38
C GLY A 144 39.16 -8.72 33.27
N LEU A 145 38.36 -7.84 32.66
CA LEU A 145 37.54 -6.87 33.39
C LEU A 145 36.60 -7.53 34.41
N LEU A 146 35.93 -8.63 34.03
CA LEU A 146 35.02 -9.33 34.95
C LEU A 146 35.76 -9.95 36.15
N ASP A 147 37.00 -10.39 35.96
CA ASP A 147 37.85 -10.87 37.04
C ASP A 147 38.21 -9.77 38.04
N ILE A 148 38.38 -8.53 37.58
CA ILE A 148 38.65 -7.37 38.44
C ILE A 148 37.40 -6.95 39.21
N LEU A 149 36.25 -6.93 38.53
CA LEU A 149 34.99 -6.45 39.13
C LEU A 149 34.37 -7.45 40.11
N SER A 150 34.55 -8.76 39.87
CA SER A 150 33.91 -9.83 40.65
C SER A 150 34.09 -9.76 42.17
N ASP A 151 35.22 -9.22 42.64
CA ASP A 151 35.54 -9.12 44.08
C ASP A 151 35.18 -7.75 44.69
N GLN A 152 34.70 -6.80 43.89
CA GLN A 152 34.39 -5.45 44.37
C GLN A 152 32.98 -5.37 44.97
N GLN A 153 32.91 -5.07 46.27
CA GLN A 153 31.65 -4.77 46.95
C GLN A 153 31.13 -3.37 46.57
N ASN A 154 29.82 -3.15 46.67
CA ASN A 154 29.17 -1.85 46.44
C ASN A 154 29.27 -1.31 45.00
N THR A 155 29.44 -2.21 44.04
CA THR A 155 29.61 -1.87 42.63
C THR A 155 28.39 -2.32 41.81
N THR A 156 27.98 -1.49 40.84
CA THR A 156 26.90 -1.81 39.91
C THR A 156 27.43 -1.86 38.49
N LEU A 157 27.21 -2.99 37.81
CA LEU A 157 27.52 -3.20 36.41
C LEU A 157 26.26 -3.02 35.56
N VAL A 158 26.28 -2.02 34.69
CA VAL A 158 25.22 -1.74 33.72
C VAL A 158 25.66 -2.28 32.37
N LEU A 159 24.94 -3.29 31.90
CA LEU A 159 25.17 -3.96 30.62
C LEU A 159 24.09 -3.52 29.63
N LYS A 160 24.50 -2.91 28.51
CA LYS A 160 23.61 -2.59 27.40
C LYS A 160 23.75 -3.68 26.33
N GLY A 161 22.68 -4.45 26.10
CA GLY A 161 22.59 -5.49 25.08
C GLY A 161 22.75 -4.94 23.67
N PHE A 162 23.10 -5.84 22.73
CA PHE A 162 23.36 -5.54 21.33
C PHE A 162 22.27 -4.68 20.68
N GLU A 163 22.68 -3.62 19.95
CA GLU A 163 21.77 -2.69 19.26
C GLU A 163 21.08 -3.32 18.05
N SER A 164 21.78 -4.20 17.33
CA SER A 164 21.28 -4.99 16.22
C SER A 164 21.61 -6.47 16.41
N ARG A 165 20.79 -7.34 15.84
CA ARG A 165 21.11 -8.77 15.71
C ARG A 165 22.13 -9.03 14.62
N SER A 166 22.09 -8.22 13.56
CA SER A 166 22.98 -8.26 12.41
C SER A 166 24.45 -8.40 12.82
N SER A 167 25.15 -9.34 12.20
CA SER A 167 26.58 -9.51 12.32
C SER A 167 27.25 -9.40 10.96
N SER A 168 28.46 -8.85 10.93
CA SER A 168 29.20 -8.62 9.68
C SER A 168 30.04 -9.83 9.25
N SER A 169 30.30 -10.76 10.19
CA SER A 169 31.11 -11.96 9.97
C SER A 169 30.80 -13.06 10.99
N GLN A 170 31.17 -14.30 10.63
CA GLN A 170 31.03 -15.47 11.50
C GLN A 170 31.83 -15.37 12.82
N ASP A 171 33.01 -14.74 12.80
CA ASP A 171 33.82 -14.51 14.01
C ASP A 171 33.11 -13.53 14.95
N GLU A 172 32.54 -12.45 14.41
CA GLU A 172 31.73 -11.51 15.18
C GLU A 172 30.52 -12.22 15.81
N LEU A 173 29.77 -13.03 15.05
CA LEU A 173 28.66 -13.81 15.59
C LEU A 173 29.09 -14.75 16.72
N SER A 174 30.21 -15.46 16.54
CA SER A 174 30.74 -16.40 17.53
C SER A 174 31.11 -15.68 18.84
N ARG A 175 31.76 -14.52 18.75
CA ARG A 175 32.08 -13.68 19.92
C ARG A 175 30.83 -13.14 20.61
N ARG A 176 29.83 -12.70 19.83
CA ARG A 176 28.53 -12.25 20.35
C ARG A 176 27.81 -13.37 21.09
N GLN A 177 27.80 -14.59 20.54
CA GLN A 177 27.20 -15.78 21.16
C GLN A 177 27.90 -16.15 22.48
N GLU A 178 29.24 -16.16 22.51
CA GLU A 178 29.99 -16.43 23.73
C GLU A 178 29.74 -15.38 24.82
N LEU A 179 29.72 -14.10 24.44
CA LEU A 179 29.42 -13.01 25.36
C LEU A 179 27.98 -13.10 25.87
N GLN A 180 27.02 -13.47 25.02
CA GLN A 180 25.63 -13.69 25.40
C GLN A 180 25.45 -14.90 26.33
N ALA A 181 26.20 -15.99 26.12
CA ALA A 181 26.24 -17.13 27.04
C ALA A 181 26.84 -16.74 28.40
N THR A 182 27.89 -15.92 28.41
CA THR A 182 28.49 -15.36 29.62
C THR A 182 27.51 -14.49 30.39
N VAL A 183 26.84 -13.56 29.71
CA VAL A 183 25.82 -12.69 30.33
C VAL A 183 24.64 -13.51 30.84
N THR A 184 24.24 -14.55 30.12
CA THR A 184 23.20 -15.48 30.57
C THR A 184 23.58 -16.10 31.91
N LYS A 185 24.79 -16.65 32.03
CA LYS A 185 25.30 -17.21 33.29
C LYS A 185 25.39 -16.16 34.41
N LEU A 186 25.88 -14.95 34.10
CA LEU A 186 25.92 -13.85 35.07
C LEU A 186 24.53 -13.51 35.62
N LEU A 187 23.51 -13.54 34.76
CA LEU A 187 22.13 -13.24 35.16
C LEU A 187 21.44 -14.40 35.87
N THR A 188 21.74 -15.66 35.53
CA THR A 188 21.05 -16.83 36.09
C THR A 188 21.75 -17.43 37.30
N GLU A 189 23.08 -17.47 37.30
CA GLU A 189 23.92 -18.18 38.28
C GLU A 189 24.81 -17.22 39.09
N GLN A 190 24.87 -15.93 38.73
CA GLN A 190 25.80 -14.94 39.31
C GLN A 190 27.25 -15.45 39.29
N SER A 191 27.61 -16.18 38.24
CA SER A 191 28.94 -16.70 37.98
C SER A 191 29.34 -16.41 36.53
N PHE A 192 30.63 -16.44 36.26
CA PHE A 192 31.17 -16.44 34.91
C PHE A 192 32.43 -17.32 34.85
N TYR A 193 32.76 -17.78 33.65
CA TYR A 193 34.00 -18.53 33.43
C TYR A 193 35.15 -17.55 33.17
N SER A 194 36.15 -17.54 34.06
CA SER A 194 37.37 -16.74 33.86
C SER A 194 38.33 -17.49 32.94
N ARG A 195 38.62 -16.90 31.77
CA ARG A 195 39.63 -17.45 30.85
C ARG A 195 41.05 -17.33 31.42
N TRP A 196 41.29 -16.31 32.26
CA TRP A 196 42.58 -16.11 32.92
C TRP A 196 42.87 -17.18 33.99
N GLN A 197 41.88 -17.50 34.84
CA GLN A 197 42.03 -18.51 35.91
C GLN A 197 41.68 -19.93 35.48
N GLY A 198 41.05 -20.11 34.31
CA GLY A 198 40.57 -21.40 33.82
C GLY A 198 39.51 -22.05 34.72
N ARG A 199 38.75 -21.25 35.48
CA ARG A 199 37.73 -21.73 36.41
C ARG A 199 36.53 -20.78 36.47
N GLU A 200 35.41 -21.30 36.97
CA GLU A 200 34.21 -20.51 37.23
C GLU A 200 34.38 -19.68 38.52
N LYS A 201 34.05 -18.39 38.44
CA LYS A 201 34.16 -17.42 39.54
C LYS A 201 32.79 -16.81 39.82
N THR A 202 32.48 -16.59 41.10
CA THR A 202 31.25 -15.90 41.51
C THR A 202 31.38 -14.40 41.30
N PHE A 203 30.27 -13.75 40.96
CA PHE A 203 30.19 -12.33 40.64
C PHE A 203 29.28 -11.63 41.66
N GLN A 204 29.90 -10.91 42.60
CA GLN A 204 29.20 -10.19 43.67
C GLN A 204 28.53 -8.86 43.26
N PRO A 205 29.03 -8.09 42.27
CA PRO A 205 28.43 -6.81 41.89
C PRO A 205 26.97 -6.92 41.44
N ARG A 206 26.19 -5.86 41.64
CA ARG A 206 24.82 -5.78 41.11
C ARG A 206 24.84 -5.68 39.59
N ILE A 207 23.95 -6.39 38.92
CA ILE A 207 23.83 -6.37 37.46
C ILE A 207 22.51 -5.72 37.06
N VAL A 208 22.59 -4.72 36.19
CA VAL A 208 21.46 -4.14 35.47
C VAL A 208 21.70 -4.39 33.98
N TYR A 209 20.91 -5.27 33.38
CA TYR A 209 21.03 -5.61 31.96
C TYR A 209 19.84 -5.04 31.17
N SER A 210 20.10 -4.28 30.11
CA SER A 210 19.05 -3.79 29.21
C SER A 210 19.14 -4.46 27.85
N GLN A 211 18.06 -5.08 27.36
CA GLN A 211 18.02 -5.79 26.08
C GLN A 211 16.90 -5.31 25.16
N HIS A 212 17.16 -5.38 23.86
CA HIS A 212 16.16 -5.16 22.81
C HIS A 212 15.25 -6.39 22.62
N THR A 213 13.93 -6.21 22.61
CA THR A 213 12.98 -7.23 22.12
C THR A 213 12.73 -7.04 20.63
N TYR A 214 12.87 -8.14 19.90
CA TYR A 214 12.48 -8.28 18.50
C TYR A 214 11.21 -9.15 18.46
N GLY A 215 10.06 -8.56 18.11
CA GLY A 215 8.77 -9.25 18.10
C GLY A 215 8.20 -9.59 19.49
N SER A 216 7.37 -10.63 19.52
CA SER A 216 6.60 -11.08 20.70
C SER A 216 7.38 -11.98 21.67
N GLN A 217 8.59 -12.41 21.30
CA GLN A 217 9.31 -13.47 21.99
C GLN A 217 10.11 -12.94 23.18
N GLU A 218 10.05 -13.65 24.31
CA GLU A 218 10.89 -13.37 25.48
C GLU A 218 12.36 -13.78 25.21
N PRO A 219 13.34 -13.09 25.80
CA PRO A 219 14.75 -13.47 25.71
C PRO A 219 14.96 -14.96 26.04
N GLU A 220 15.79 -15.66 25.28
CA GLU A 220 15.98 -17.11 25.40
C GLU A 220 16.41 -17.57 26.80
N PHE A 221 17.21 -16.77 27.51
CA PHE A 221 17.63 -17.09 28.89
C PHE A 221 16.48 -17.08 29.91
N LEU A 222 15.32 -16.50 29.58
CA LEU A 222 14.11 -16.55 30.40
C LEU A 222 13.25 -17.79 30.14
N LYS A 223 13.41 -18.45 28.97
CA LYS A 223 12.69 -19.70 28.65
C LYS A 223 13.17 -20.86 29.53
N ASN A 224 14.46 -20.90 29.88
CA ASN A 224 15.07 -21.92 30.73
C ASN A 224 15.00 -21.61 32.24
N LYS A 225 13.91 -20.99 32.69
CA LYS A 225 13.76 -20.55 34.09
C LYS A 225 13.73 -21.75 35.05
N LYS A 226 14.74 -21.86 35.93
CA LYS A 226 14.58 -22.60 37.19
C LYS A 226 13.65 -21.78 38.13
N PRO A 227 12.72 -22.41 38.84
CA PRO A 227 11.73 -21.72 39.69
C PRO A 227 12.33 -20.92 40.85
N ASP A 228 13.61 -21.15 41.18
CA ASP A 228 14.33 -20.51 42.30
C ASP A 228 15.07 -19.20 41.92
N ASN A 229 15.10 -18.82 40.64
CA ASN A 229 15.87 -17.66 40.18
C ASN A 229 15.12 -16.33 40.41
N ARG A 230 15.63 -15.49 41.32
CA ARG A 230 15.15 -14.12 41.64
C ARG A 230 15.49 -13.06 40.56
N VAL A 231 15.44 -13.41 39.27
CA VAL A 231 15.65 -12.44 38.17
C VAL A 231 14.39 -11.60 37.99
N LEU A 232 14.49 -10.29 38.21
CA LEU A 232 13.37 -9.37 38.02
C LEU A 232 13.36 -8.81 36.59
N LEU A 233 12.24 -9.03 35.88
CA LEU A 233 12.04 -8.59 34.51
C LEU A 233 11.19 -7.32 34.45
N LEU A 234 11.78 -6.23 33.94
CA LEU A 234 11.12 -4.95 33.69
C LEU A 234 10.82 -4.81 32.18
N LYS A 235 9.56 -4.97 31.78
CA LYS A 235 9.14 -4.78 30.38
C LYS A 235 8.81 -3.31 30.11
N VAL A 236 9.58 -2.67 29.23
CA VAL A 236 9.41 -1.30 28.76
C VAL A 236 8.59 -1.30 27.48
N PRO A 237 7.38 -0.73 27.48
CA PRO A 237 6.52 -0.72 26.30
C PRO A 237 7.08 0.16 25.18
N ALA A 238 6.88 -0.26 23.92
CA ALA A 238 7.11 0.58 22.74
C ALA A 238 6.26 1.85 22.81
N ILE A 239 6.76 2.96 22.23
CA ILE A 239 6.03 4.23 22.16
C ILE A 239 4.68 4.08 21.43
N GLU A 240 4.65 3.31 20.33
CA GLU A 240 3.44 3.01 19.55
C GLU A 240 2.38 2.29 20.39
N SER A 241 2.83 1.36 21.23
CA SER A 241 1.95 0.55 22.08
C SER A 241 1.33 1.34 23.24
N ARG A 242 1.77 2.59 23.44
CA ARG A 242 1.30 3.56 24.44
C ARG A 242 1.01 4.93 23.81
N GLY A 243 0.47 4.98 22.58
CA GLY A 243 0.19 6.25 21.87
C GLY A 243 -0.56 7.31 22.70
N LYS A 244 -1.46 6.91 23.63
CA LYS A 244 -2.13 7.83 24.56
C LYS A 244 -1.17 8.69 25.40
N ASP A 245 0.00 8.16 25.74
CA ASP A 245 1.02 8.84 26.53
C ASP A 245 1.90 9.77 25.70
N LEU A 246 1.89 9.65 24.37
CA LEU A 246 2.75 10.40 23.46
C LEU A 246 2.63 11.91 23.67
N SER A 247 1.40 12.41 23.83
CA SER A 247 1.13 13.82 24.11
C SER A 247 1.87 14.36 25.35
N LEU A 248 1.84 13.59 26.45
CA LEU A 248 2.48 13.94 27.72
C LEU A 248 4.00 13.83 27.60
N ILE A 249 4.49 12.77 26.96
CA ILE A 249 5.92 12.54 26.72
C ILE A 249 6.51 13.67 25.87
N SER A 250 5.84 14.03 24.76
CA SER A 250 6.26 15.10 23.87
C SER A 250 6.25 16.45 24.56
N GLN A 251 5.21 16.77 25.34
CA GLN A 251 5.15 18.04 26.08
C GLN A 251 6.26 18.14 27.14
N ALA A 252 6.58 17.05 27.83
CA ALA A 252 7.68 17.00 28.79
C ALA A 252 9.04 17.21 28.09
N LYS A 253 9.28 16.52 26.96
CA LYS A 253 10.51 16.67 26.16
C LYS A 253 10.63 18.08 25.58
N ILE A 254 9.54 18.68 25.11
CA ILE A 254 9.51 20.09 24.65
C ILE A 254 9.92 21.04 25.77
N ASN A 255 9.44 20.83 27.00
CA ASN A 255 9.79 21.69 28.13
C ASN A 255 11.30 21.69 28.43
N VAL A 256 11.98 20.57 28.13
CA VAL A 256 13.43 20.44 28.21
C VAL A 256 14.11 21.09 27.00
N PHE A 257 13.72 20.73 25.77
CA PHE A 257 14.37 21.16 24.53
C PHE A 257 14.14 22.64 24.19
N GLN A 258 13.04 23.26 24.63
CA GLN A 258 12.74 24.67 24.34
C GLN A 258 13.84 25.64 24.80
N LYS A 259 14.55 25.29 25.89
CA LYS A 259 15.63 26.10 26.45
C LYS A 259 16.82 26.22 25.50
N GLU A 260 17.10 25.16 24.73
CA GLU A 260 18.20 25.12 23.75
C GLU A 260 18.00 26.11 22.60
N TYR A 261 16.74 26.38 22.23
CA TYR A 261 16.38 27.25 21.12
C TYR A 261 15.92 28.65 21.54
N GLY A 262 16.09 29.03 22.81
CA GLY A 262 15.68 30.35 23.32
C GLY A 262 14.16 30.58 23.32
N LEU A 263 13.38 29.49 23.40
CA LEU A 263 11.93 29.50 23.52
C LEU A 263 11.52 29.21 24.98
N ARG A 264 10.34 29.70 25.40
CA ARG A 264 9.79 29.49 26.75
C ARG A 264 8.29 29.29 26.67
N ASN A 265 7.72 28.39 27.46
CA ASN A 265 6.27 28.11 27.48
C ASN A 265 5.71 27.65 26.11
N VAL A 266 6.37 26.67 25.49
CA VAL A 266 5.91 26.07 24.23
C VAL A 266 4.86 24.98 24.53
N GLN A 267 3.70 25.03 23.89
CA GLN A 267 2.63 24.04 24.02
C GLN A 267 2.33 23.33 22.70
N LEU A 268 2.06 22.03 22.78
CA LEU A 268 1.60 21.23 21.65
C LEU A 268 0.15 21.57 21.32
N THR A 269 -0.13 21.87 20.05
CA THR A 269 -1.50 21.98 19.57
C THR A 269 -2.15 20.59 19.42
N PRO A 270 -3.48 20.46 19.57
CA PRO A 270 -4.17 19.18 19.33
C PRO A 270 -3.86 18.57 17.95
N GLU A 271 -3.70 19.43 16.94
CA GLU A 271 -3.39 19.05 15.56
C GLU A 271 -1.96 18.51 15.44
N ALA A 272 -1.00 19.15 16.10
CA ALA A 272 0.38 18.67 16.14
C ALA A 272 0.49 17.36 16.93
N ASN A 273 -0.28 17.22 18.01
CA ASN A 273 -0.36 15.96 18.76
C ASN A 273 -0.87 14.82 17.89
N LYS A 274 -1.94 15.07 17.13
CA LYS A 274 -2.49 14.07 16.21
C LYS A 274 -1.47 13.68 15.14
N ARG A 275 -0.74 14.66 14.59
CA ARG A 275 0.34 14.42 13.64
C ARG A 275 1.46 13.52 14.19
N LEU A 276 1.81 13.63 15.47
CA LEU A 276 2.75 12.71 16.12
C LEU A 276 2.19 11.29 16.29
N LEU A 277 0.88 11.16 16.53
CA LEU A 277 0.19 9.86 16.65
C LEU A 277 0.08 9.14 15.30
N ASP A 278 -0.04 9.90 14.21
CA ASP A 278 -0.17 9.33 12.87
C ASP A 278 1.14 8.68 12.37
N HIS A 279 2.29 9.16 12.87
CA HIS A 279 3.62 8.73 12.45
C HIS A 279 4.01 7.38 13.05
N THR A 280 4.58 6.50 12.23
CA THR A 280 5.18 5.24 12.68
C THR A 280 6.58 5.51 13.21
N TRP A 281 6.79 5.24 14.50
CA TRP A 281 8.04 5.55 15.20
C TRP A 281 9.00 4.36 15.10
N GLY A 282 9.55 4.14 13.91
CA GLY A 282 10.41 3.00 13.61
C GLY A 282 11.65 2.95 14.51
N ASP A 283 12.30 4.10 14.73
CA ASP A 283 13.47 4.20 15.61
C ASP A 283 13.10 4.56 17.07
N GLY A 284 11.81 4.76 17.37
CA GLY A 284 11.28 5.01 18.70
C GLY A 284 11.50 6.44 19.22
N GLU A 285 11.94 6.58 20.48
CA GLU A 285 12.18 7.88 21.13
C GLU A 285 13.29 8.74 20.51
N PRO A 286 14.43 8.20 20.02
CA PRO A 286 15.44 9.00 19.32
C PRO A 286 14.90 9.75 18.12
N GLU A 287 14.03 9.11 17.33
CA GLU A 287 13.35 9.72 16.19
C GLU A 287 12.41 10.83 16.64
N LEU A 288 11.62 10.59 17.69
CA LEU A 288 10.77 11.61 18.31
C LEU A 288 11.57 12.81 18.80
N ASP A 289 12.71 12.57 19.45
CA ASP A 289 13.58 13.64 19.94
C ASP A 289 14.11 14.49 18.80
N GLN A 290 14.55 13.84 17.71
CA GLN A 290 15.03 14.54 16.53
C GLN A 290 13.91 15.37 15.88
N GLU A 291 12.70 14.84 15.76
CA GLU A 291 11.57 15.56 15.18
C GLU A 291 11.08 16.74 16.03
N LEU A 292 11.03 16.57 17.36
CA LEU A 292 10.70 17.67 18.27
C LEU A 292 11.76 18.78 18.22
N ARG A 293 13.05 18.43 18.14
CA ARG A 293 14.15 19.39 17.95
C ARG A 293 14.03 20.13 16.61
N ASN A 294 13.77 19.40 15.53
CA ASN A 294 13.52 19.99 14.19
C ASN A 294 12.34 20.96 14.23
N ALA A 295 11.25 20.61 14.92
CA ALA A 295 10.07 21.45 15.03
C ALA A 295 10.30 22.71 15.86
N LEU A 296 11.02 22.60 16.98
CA LEU A 296 11.41 23.75 17.80
C LEU A 296 12.37 24.68 17.05
N LEU A 297 13.31 24.14 16.27
CA LEU A 297 14.18 24.92 15.40
C LEU A 297 13.37 25.73 14.39
N ARG A 298 12.37 25.12 13.73
CA ARG A 298 11.48 25.82 12.78
C ARG A 298 10.69 26.93 13.46
N LEU A 299 10.15 26.66 14.66
CA LEU A 299 9.43 27.66 15.46
C LEU A 299 10.35 28.83 15.87
N ALA A 300 11.60 28.54 16.24
CA ALA A 300 12.60 29.56 16.55
C ALA A 300 12.97 30.41 15.32
N LEU A 301 13.07 29.80 14.14
CA LEU A 301 13.27 30.51 12.88
C LEU A 301 12.06 31.39 12.51
N GLU A 302 10.84 30.92 12.75
CA GLU A 302 9.62 31.71 12.54
C GLU A 302 9.57 32.94 13.45
N LYS A 303 9.91 32.75 14.74
CA LYS A 303 10.09 33.86 15.70
C LYS A 303 11.11 34.88 15.22
N LYS A 304 12.23 34.43 14.64
CA LYS A 304 13.26 35.32 14.09
C LYS A 304 12.77 36.09 12.85
N ARG A 305 11.88 35.49 12.05
CA ARG A 305 11.33 36.09 10.83
C ARG A 305 10.25 37.13 11.12
N ASN A 306 9.38 36.85 12.09
CA ASN A 306 8.24 37.70 12.45
C ASN A 306 8.17 37.94 13.97
N PRO A 307 9.05 38.76 14.55
CA PRO A 307 9.12 38.95 16.01
C PRO A 307 7.80 39.47 16.61
N TYR A 308 7.07 40.33 15.89
CA TYR A 308 5.82 40.94 16.33
C TYR A 308 4.65 39.95 16.57
N LEU A 309 4.66 38.77 15.92
CA LEU A 309 3.63 37.74 16.14
C LEU A 309 3.82 36.99 17.48
N PHE A 310 4.96 37.17 18.14
CA PHE A 310 5.37 36.42 19.32
C PHE A 310 5.63 37.32 20.55
N GLU A 311 5.26 38.60 20.47
CA GLU A 311 5.27 39.54 21.58
C GLU A 311 3.93 39.46 22.32
N GLY A 312 3.86 38.62 23.36
CA GLY A 312 2.68 38.50 24.21
C GLY A 312 2.86 37.46 25.33
N PRO A 313 1.96 37.45 26.34
CA PRO A 313 2.01 36.49 27.45
C PRO A 313 1.51 35.08 27.09
N LEU A 314 1.10 34.86 25.84
CA LEU A 314 0.53 33.60 25.37
C LEU A 314 1.62 32.52 25.19
N PRO A 315 1.29 31.23 25.41
CA PRO A 315 2.21 30.13 25.14
C PRO A 315 2.56 30.08 23.64
N PHE A 316 3.80 29.73 23.33
CA PHE A 316 4.20 29.49 21.94
C PHE A 316 3.56 28.19 21.48
N LEU A 317 2.73 28.25 20.44
CA LEU A 317 2.04 27.06 19.94
C LEU A 317 2.91 26.35 18.92
N LEU A 318 3.15 25.06 19.16
CA LEU A 318 3.82 24.19 18.20
C LEU A 318 2.75 23.56 17.29
N LEU A 319 2.63 24.13 16.10
CA LEU A 319 1.66 23.71 15.07
C LEU A 319 2.12 22.48 14.29
N SER A 320 1.18 21.77 13.67
CA SER A 320 1.41 20.61 12.79
C SER A 320 2.41 20.89 11.67
N ARG A 321 2.37 22.10 11.07
CA ARG A 321 3.30 22.54 10.02
C ARG A 321 4.78 22.54 10.42
N HIS A 322 5.07 22.53 11.73
CA HIS A 322 6.45 22.49 12.23
C HIS A 322 7.00 21.06 12.32
N MET A 323 6.17 20.01 12.22
CA MET A 323 6.56 18.62 12.45
C MET A 323 6.54 17.78 11.17
N LEU A 324 7.42 16.77 11.06
CA LEU A 324 7.40 15.76 9.99
C LEU A 324 7.32 16.35 8.58
N THR A 325 8.17 17.34 8.27
CA THR A 325 8.12 18.02 6.95
C THR A 325 8.76 17.21 5.82
N ASN A 326 9.42 16.09 6.13
CA ASN A 326 10.19 15.27 5.18
C ASN A 326 9.90 13.74 5.26
N ALA A 327 8.78 13.32 5.85
CA ALA A 327 8.48 11.88 5.98
C ALA A 327 8.19 11.24 4.60
N PRO A 328 8.89 10.14 4.21
CA PRO A 328 8.91 9.65 2.83
C PRO A 328 7.56 9.17 2.30
N ASN A 329 6.71 8.54 3.13
CA ASN A 329 5.39 8.03 2.71
C ASN A 329 4.26 9.09 2.74
N GLU A 330 4.49 10.23 3.38
CA GLU A 330 3.46 11.27 3.59
C GLU A 330 3.74 12.57 2.85
N SER A 331 4.97 12.79 2.36
CA SER A 331 5.36 14.00 1.62
C SER A 331 4.48 14.31 0.40
N MET A 332 3.87 13.28 -0.21
CA MET A 332 3.04 13.41 -1.40
C MET A 332 1.55 13.65 -1.11
N ARG A 333 1.08 13.44 0.14
CA ARG A 333 -0.33 13.60 0.51
C ARG A 333 -0.54 14.91 1.27
N ARG A 334 -1.47 15.74 0.80
CA ARG A 334 -1.92 16.93 1.57
C ARG A 334 -3.24 16.66 2.24
N ARG A 335 -3.40 17.07 3.50
CA ARG A 335 -4.54 16.74 4.35
C ARG A 335 -5.52 17.91 4.38
N LEU A 336 -6.53 17.87 3.52
CA LEU A 336 -7.43 19.00 3.29
C LEU A 336 -8.21 19.43 4.53
N LEU A 337 -8.66 18.47 5.35
CA LEU A 337 -9.44 18.79 6.56
C LEU A 337 -8.62 19.53 7.63
N TYR A 338 -7.29 19.44 7.57
CA TYR A 338 -6.39 20.16 8.48
C TYR A 338 -6.00 21.51 7.95
N ASP A 339 -5.59 21.55 6.69
CA ASP A 339 -5.22 22.79 6.02
C ASP A 339 -6.41 23.77 5.98
N PHE A 340 -7.63 23.23 5.87
CA PHE A 340 -8.88 23.98 5.80
C PHE A 340 -9.92 23.44 6.81
N PRO A 341 -9.87 23.84 8.09
CA PRO A 341 -10.73 23.30 9.14
C PRO A 341 -12.23 23.59 8.91
N PHE A 342 -12.58 24.58 8.09
CA PHE A 342 -13.96 24.85 7.72
C PHE A 342 -14.56 23.73 6.85
N LEU A 343 -13.75 23.00 6.07
CA LEU A 343 -14.22 21.89 5.23
C LEU A 343 -14.83 20.78 6.07
N ARG A 344 -14.27 20.51 7.26
CA ARG A 344 -14.84 19.54 8.19
C ARG A 344 -16.26 19.92 8.62
N ARG A 345 -16.49 21.19 8.96
CA ARG A 345 -17.85 21.68 9.32
C ARG A 345 -18.84 21.56 8.16
N ILE A 346 -18.37 21.81 6.93
CA ILE A 346 -19.18 21.64 5.71
C ILE A 346 -19.53 20.16 5.52
N ILE A 347 -18.56 19.26 5.65
CA ILE A 347 -18.74 17.81 5.48
C ILE A 347 -19.63 17.22 6.57
N GLU A 348 -19.47 17.65 7.82
CA GLU A 348 -20.29 17.23 8.96
C GLU A 348 -21.74 17.75 8.88
N SER A 349 -22.00 18.75 8.04
CA SER A 349 -23.35 19.25 7.81
C SER A 349 -24.28 18.17 7.22
N PRO A 350 -25.52 18.02 7.73
CA PRO A 350 -26.54 17.19 7.10
C PRO A 350 -26.89 17.67 5.67
N TRP A 351 -26.66 18.96 5.38
CA TRP A 351 -26.99 19.57 4.09
C TRP A 351 -26.20 19.01 2.90
N ILE A 352 -24.94 18.63 3.11
CA ILE A 352 -24.02 18.36 2.01
C ILE A 352 -24.33 17.04 1.27
N PHE A 353 -24.59 15.96 2.01
CA PHE A 353 -24.82 14.63 1.42
C PHE A 353 -26.26 14.16 1.63
N ASP A 354 -26.77 14.22 2.86
CA ASP A 354 -28.06 13.64 3.20
C ASP A 354 -29.24 14.45 2.65
N HIS A 355 -29.33 15.73 3.02
CA HIS A 355 -30.43 16.59 2.59
C HIS A 355 -30.34 16.98 1.11
N LEU A 356 -29.12 17.19 0.57
CA LEU A 356 -28.93 17.38 -0.87
C LEU A 356 -29.54 16.21 -1.65
N GLN A 357 -29.26 14.98 -1.23
CA GLN A 357 -29.84 13.80 -1.87
C GLN A 357 -31.37 13.77 -1.74
N ARG A 358 -31.88 13.89 -0.51
CA ARG A 358 -33.31 13.71 -0.22
C ARG A 358 -34.19 14.83 -0.80
N TYR A 359 -33.78 16.09 -0.66
CA TYR A 359 -34.62 17.25 -0.97
C TYR A 359 -34.31 17.92 -2.31
N ILE A 360 -33.15 17.64 -2.91
CA ILE A 360 -32.78 18.21 -4.21
C ILE A 360 -32.66 17.11 -5.25
N VAL A 361 -31.75 16.13 -5.07
CA VAL A 361 -31.48 15.12 -6.09
C VAL A 361 -32.71 14.24 -6.38
N ALA A 362 -33.41 13.74 -5.37
CA ALA A 362 -34.59 12.90 -5.59
C ALA A 362 -35.74 13.64 -6.33
N PRO A 363 -36.19 14.83 -5.89
CA PRO A 363 -37.21 15.59 -6.62
C PRO A 363 -36.77 15.98 -8.04
N VAL A 364 -35.52 16.42 -8.22
CA VAL A 364 -34.98 16.74 -9.55
C VAL A 364 -34.97 15.50 -10.44
N PHE A 365 -34.60 14.33 -9.92
CA PHE A 365 -34.62 13.08 -10.68
C PHE A 365 -36.03 12.67 -11.09
N VAL A 366 -37.02 12.78 -10.21
CA VAL A 366 -38.42 12.50 -10.55
C VAL A 366 -38.91 13.48 -11.62
N ALA A 367 -38.65 14.79 -11.45
CA ALA A 367 -39.00 15.80 -12.45
C ALA A 367 -38.31 15.51 -13.79
N PHE A 368 -37.06 15.09 -13.76
CA PHE A 368 -36.29 14.71 -14.94
C PHE A 368 -36.92 13.52 -15.68
N LEU A 369 -37.33 12.46 -14.96
CA LEU A 369 -38.05 11.33 -15.55
C LEU A 369 -39.40 11.74 -16.17
N VAL A 370 -40.15 12.60 -15.50
CA VAL A 370 -41.40 13.17 -16.02
C VAL A 370 -41.14 13.91 -17.33
N ILE A 371 -40.11 14.76 -17.39
CA ILE A 371 -39.75 15.50 -18.61
C ILE A 371 -39.31 14.55 -19.73
N LEU A 372 -38.58 13.47 -19.43
CA LEU A 372 -38.18 12.52 -20.45
C LEU A 372 -39.35 11.71 -21.05
N PHE A 373 -40.37 11.39 -20.25
CA PHE A 373 -41.56 10.67 -20.75
C PHE A 373 -42.56 11.57 -21.48
N TRP A 374 -42.78 12.79 -20.99
CA TRP A 374 -43.82 13.67 -21.49
C TRP A 374 -43.33 14.86 -22.32
N GLY A 375 -42.03 15.15 -22.30
CA GLY A 375 -41.41 16.17 -23.15
C GLY A 375 -41.12 15.67 -24.57
N PRO A 376 -40.52 16.53 -25.41
CA PRO A 376 -40.09 16.16 -26.75
C PRO A 376 -39.20 14.91 -26.72
N GLN A 377 -39.55 13.95 -27.55
CA GLN A 377 -38.90 12.64 -27.55
C GLN A 377 -37.57 12.61 -28.28
N THR A 378 -37.22 13.69 -29.01
CA THR A 378 -35.96 13.84 -29.74
C THR A 378 -35.02 14.84 -29.07
N ARG A 379 -33.71 14.62 -29.19
CA ARG A 379 -32.66 15.42 -28.51
C ARG A 379 -32.62 16.87 -28.97
N ASP A 380 -32.90 17.13 -30.25
CA ASP A 380 -32.83 18.47 -30.82
C ASP A 380 -33.85 19.46 -30.25
N HIS A 381 -34.93 18.94 -29.66
CA HIS A 381 -36.00 19.73 -29.04
C HIS A 381 -36.09 19.53 -27.52
N SER A 382 -35.18 18.74 -26.93
CA SER A 382 -35.20 18.40 -25.51
C SER A 382 -33.92 18.83 -24.81
N ALA A 383 -34.01 19.93 -24.06
CA ALA A 383 -32.96 20.41 -23.18
C ALA A 383 -32.62 19.40 -22.08
N ALA A 384 -33.61 18.63 -21.59
CA ALA A 384 -33.38 17.57 -20.61
C ALA A 384 -32.47 16.47 -21.18
N LEU A 385 -32.77 15.98 -22.38
CA LEU A 385 -31.99 14.95 -23.05
C LEU A 385 -30.59 15.47 -23.41
N THR A 386 -30.50 16.72 -23.86
CA THR A 386 -29.23 17.42 -24.12
C THR A 386 -28.38 17.54 -22.85
N VAL A 387 -28.94 17.98 -21.72
CA VAL A 387 -28.20 18.12 -20.45
C VAL A 387 -27.70 16.77 -19.95
N PHE A 388 -28.49 15.70 -20.11
CA PHE A 388 -28.09 14.38 -19.62
C PHE A 388 -26.97 13.74 -20.47
N TRP A 389 -27.10 13.76 -21.80
CA TRP A 389 -26.11 13.14 -22.69
C TRP A 389 -24.93 14.04 -23.01
N ALA A 390 -25.17 15.31 -23.36
CA ALA A 390 -24.12 16.26 -23.73
C ALA A 390 -23.54 17.05 -22.54
N GLY A 391 -24.21 17.08 -21.38
CA GLY A 391 -23.72 17.81 -20.19
C GLY A 391 -23.16 16.90 -19.11
N TRP A 392 -24.03 16.06 -18.53
CA TRP A 392 -23.73 15.25 -17.36
C TRP A 392 -22.65 14.21 -17.61
N TRP A 393 -22.73 13.44 -18.69
CA TRP A 393 -21.71 12.43 -19.03
C TRP A 393 -20.30 13.00 -19.18
N PRO A 394 -20.05 14.06 -19.98
CA PRO A 394 -18.73 14.69 -20.04
C PRO A 394 -18.28 15.26 -18.68
N ALA A 395 -19.19 15.83 -17.88
CA ALA A 395 -18.86 16.31 -16.54
C ALA A 395 -18.40 15.17 -15.61
N VAL A 396 -19.06 14.01 -15.68
CA VAL A 396 -18.65 12.80 -14.96
C VAL A 396 -17.24 12.37 -15.40
N MET A 397 -16.97 12.32 -16.71
CA MET A 397 -15.65 11.96 -17.25
C MET A 397 -14.53 12.89 -16.80
N LEU A 398 -14.73 14.21 -16.91
CA LEU A 398 -13.73 15.21 -16.53
C LEU A 398 -13.43 15.22 -15.03
N SER A 399 -14.41 14.84 -14.21
CA SER A 399 -14.24 14.84 -12.75
C SER A 399 -13.45 13.65 -12.21
N PHE A 400 -13.38 12.51 -12.91
CA PHE A 400 -12.80 11.27 -12.35
C PHE A 400 -11.35 11.43 -11.89
N PRO A 401 -10.43 12.04 -12.67
CA PRO A 401 -9.06 12.25 -12.22
C PRO A 401 -8.97 13.09 -10.94
N LEU A 402 -9.96 13.94 -10.67
CA LEU A 402 -9.97 14.85 -9.53
C LEU A 402 -10.70 14.27 -8.32
N LEU A 403 -11.92 13.79 -8.54
CA LEU A 403 -12.90 13.47 -7.50
C LEU A 403 -13.30 11.99 -7.47
N GLY A 404 -12.68 11.12 -8.28
CA GLY A 404 -12.92 9.68 -8.26
C GLY A 404 -14.41 9.33 -8.36
N ARG A 405 -14.92 8.53 -7.42
CA ARG A 405 -16.31 8.03 -7.43
C ARG A 405 -17.33 8.96 -6.76
N ILE A 406 -17.04 10.26 -6.61
CA ILE A 406 -17.93 11.18 -5.87
C ILE A 406 -19.36 11.20 -6.40
N TRP A 407 -19.59 10.98 -7.69
CA TRP A 407 -20.95 10.90 -8.26
C TRP A 407 -21.77 9.76 -7.68
N CYS A 408 -21.14 8.64 -7.30
CA CYS A 408 -21.81 7.56 -6.58
C CYS A 408 -22.27 7.98 -5.18
N SER A 409 -21.71 9.06 -4.61
CA SER A 409 -22.19 9.64 -3.37
C SER A 409 -23.44 10.49 -3.55
N ILE A 410 -23.69 11.09 -4.71
CA ILE A 410 -24.86 11.95 -4.99
C ILE A 410 -25.79 11.36 -6.07
N CYS A 411 -25.66 10.06 -6.33
CA CYS A 411 -26.36 9.36 -7.38
C CYS A 411 -27.87 9.21 -7.08
N PRO A 412 -28.78 9.62 -8.00
CA PRO A 412 -30.22 9.57 -7.76
C PRO A 412 -30.74 8.14 -7.53
N PHE A 413 -30.18 7.14 -8.22
CA PHE A 413 -30.57 5.74 -8.07
C PHE A 413 -30.40 5.26 -6.63
N MET A 414 -29.32 5.69 -5.98
CA MET A 414 -29.00 5.29 -4.62
C MET A 414 -29.76 6.13 -3.58
N VAL A 415 -30.21 7.34 -3.92
CA VAL A 415 -31.13 8.08 -3.05
C VAL A 415 -32.43 7.29 -2.88
N VAL A 416 -33.03 6.84 -3.99
CA VAL A 416 -34.24 6.01 -3.97
C VAL A 416 -34.00 4.71 -3.19
N GLY A 417 -32.84 4.06 -3.41
CA GLY A 417 -32.43 2.88 -2.64
C GLY A 417 -32.33 3.12 -1.14
N ASN A 418 -31.68 4.21 -0.71
CA ASN A 418 -31.54 4.55 0.72
C ASN A 418 -32.90 4.84 1.38
N LEU A 419 -33.78 5.57 0.69
CA LEU A 419 -35.13 5.88 1.18
C LEU A 419 -35.98 4.60 1.32
N ALA A 420 -35.87 3.67 0.36
CA ALA A 420 -36.56 2.39 0.45
C ALA A 420 -36.01 1.51 1.58
N GLN A 421 -34.69 1.48 1.74
CA GLN A 421 -34.03 0.78 2.84
C GLN A 421 -34.47 1.34 4.19
N GLU A 422 -34.54 2.67 4.34
CA GLU A 422 -35.08 3.34 5.54
C GLU A 422 -36.53 2.93 5.80
N ALA A 423 -37.40 3.00 4.80
CA ALA A 423 -38.81 2.63 4.93
C ALA A 423 -38.99 1.17 5.39
N VAL A 424 -38.19 0.25 4.84
CA VAL A 424 -38.25 -1.19 5.16
C VAL A 424 -37.70 -1.47 6.56
N THR A 425 -36.59 -0.84 6.95
CA THR A 425 -36.05 -0.96 8.32
C THR A 425 -36.96 -0.32 9.37
N ALA A 426 -37.60 0.82 9.05
CA ALA A 426 -38.59 1.46 9.92
C ALA A 426 -39.86 0.61 10.07
N ALA A 427 -40.19 -0.21 9.06
CA ALA A 427 -41.25 -1.22 9.13
C ALA A 427 -40.85 -2.48 9.90
N GLY A 428 -39.64 -2.54 10.48
CA GLY A 428 -39.17 -3.65 11.31
C GLY A 428 -38.58 -4.84 10.56
N VAL A 429 -38.27 -4.70 9.26
CA VAL A 429 -37.66 -5.76 8.46
C VAL A 429 -36.14 -5.78 8.67
N GLU A 430 -35.61 -6.93 9.07
CA GLU A 430 -34.17 -7.17 9.16
C GLU A 430 -33.58 -7.47 7.77
N LEU A 431 -32.58 -6.68 7.36
CA LEU A 431 -31.91 -6.82 6.07
C LEU A 431 -30.86 -7.94 6.10
N LYS A 432 -30.70 -8.64 4.97
CA LYS A 432 -29.74 -9.74 4.84
C LYS A 432 -28.31 -9.22 4.64
N LYS A 433 -27.33 -9.95 5.15
CA LYS A 433 -25.91 -9.74 4.80
C LYS A 433 -25.65 -10.11 3.33
N TRP A 434 -24.56 -9.59 2.77
CA TRP A 434 -24.20 -9.88 1.38
C TRP A 434 -23.83 -11.35 1.19
N PRO A 435 -24.37 -12.02 0.17
CA PRO A 435 -23.98 -13.39 -0.11
C PRO A 435 -22.58 -13.45 -0.72
N LYS A 436 -21.78 -14.44 -0.32
CA LYS A 436 -20.35 -14.54 -0.68
C LYS A 436 -20.10 -14.58 -2.19
N TRP A 437 -21.03 -15.15 -2.98
CA TRP A 437 -20.91 -15.29 -4.43
C TRP A 437 -20.81 -13.94 -5.16
N VAL A 438 -21.32 -12.85 -4.56
CA VAL A 438 -21.34 -11.51 -5.16
C VAL A 438 -19.93 -10.94 -5.36
N ASN A 439 -18.98 -11.36 -4.53
CA ASN A 439 -17.58 -10.99 -4.70
C ASN A 439 -16.97 -11.59 -5.98
N MET A 440 -17.50 -12.74 -6.44
CA MET A 440 -17.02 -13.43 -7.65
C MET A 440 -17.82 -13.02 -8.88
N ALA A 441 -19.15 -13.09 -8.81
CA ALA A 441 -20.01 -12.86 -9.96
C ALA A 441 -20.34 -11.37 -10.17
N GLY A 442 -20.03 -10.48 -9.22
CA GLY A 442 -20.35 -9.06 -9.31
C GLY A 442 -19.65 -8.38 -10.50
N ALA A 443 -18.33 -8.55 -10.62
CA ALA A 443 -17.56 -7.97 -11.73
C ALA A 443 -18.02 -8.43 -13.12
N PRO A 444 -18.19 -9.73 -13.42
CA PRO A 444 -18.73 -10.18 -14.70
C PRO A 444 -20.17 -9.73 -14.93
N PHE A 445 -21.01 -9.70 -13.88
CA PHE A 445 -22.38 -9.20 -13.99
C PHE A 445 -22.42 -7.72 -14.38
N ALA A 446 -21.63 -6.89 -13.69
CA ALA A 446 -21.54 -5.46 -13.98
C ALA A 446 -20.97 -5.19 -15.38
N PHE A 447 -19.98 -5.98 -15.81
CA PHE A 447 -19.45 -5.94 -17.18
C PHE A 447 -20.53 -6.29 -18.21
N GLY A 448 -21.24 -7.42 -18.04
CA GLY A 448 -22.28 -7.86 -18.97
C GLY A 448 -23.45 -6.87 -19.06
N LEU A 449 -23.85 -6.29 -17.92
CA LEU A 449 -24.87 -5.25 -17.88
C LEU A 449 -24.40 -3.96 -18.58
N PHE A 450 -23.15 -3.53 -18.37
CA PHE A 450 -22.60 -2.34 -19.04
C PHE A 450 -22.48 -2.57 -20.56
N PHE A 451 -21.99 -3.74 -20.98
CA PHE A 451 -21.92 -4.14 -22.38
C PHE A 451 -23.31 -4.15 -23.03
N GLY A 452 -24.31 -4.73 -22.36
CA GLY A 452 -25.70 -4.72 -22.82
C GLY A 452 -26.29 -3.32 -22.94
N ILE A 453 -25.93 -2.40 -22.05
CA ILE A 453 -26.34 -0.99 -22.14
C ILE A 453 -25.76 -0.33 -23.40
N LEU A 454 -24.49 -0.58 -23.74
CA LEU A 454 -23.87 -0.03 -24.95
C LEU A 454 -24.46 -0.62 -26.25
N VAL A 455 -24.79 -1.91 -26.24
CA VAL A 455 -25.50 -2.53 -27.37
C VAL A 455 -26.91 -1.94 -27.53
N TRP A 456 -27.61 -1.70 -26.43
CA TRP A 456 -28.92 -1.05 -26.46
C TRP A 456 -28.80 0.42 -26.90
N GLU A 457 -27.78 1.13 -26.43
CA GLU A 457 -27.49 2.50 -26.82
C GLU A 457 -27.47 2.67 -28.34
N GLU A 458 -26.68 1.85 -29.01
CA GLU A 458 -26.48 1.89 -30.46
C GLU A 458 -27.71 1.40 -31.24
N LEU A 459 -28.28 0.24 -30.88
CA LEU A 459 -29.35 -0.39 -31.66
C LEU A 459 -30.70 0.31 -31.61
N TRP A 460 -30.95 1.13 -30.59
CA TRP A 460 -32.20 1.88 -30.43
C TRP A 460 -32.00 3.40 -30.41
N ASP A 461 -30.79 3.87 -30.71
CA ASP A 461 -30.41 5.28 -30.66
C ASP A 461 -30.88 5.95 -29.36
N LEU A 462 -30.47 5.34 -28.25
CA LEU A 462 -30.91 5.70 -26.91
C LEU A 462 -30.71 7.18 -26.55
N PRO A 463 -29.60 7.83 -26.98
CA PRO A 463 -29.39 9.26 -26.72
C PRO A 463 -30.42 10.17 -27.38
N GLN A 464 -31.10 9.68 -28.42
CA GLN A 464 -32.05 10.45 -29.23
C GLN A 464 -33.50 10.20 -28.84
N ASN A 465 -33.74 9.27 -27.91
CA ASN A 465 -35.08 8.89 -27.47
C ASN A 465 -35.27 9.12 -25.96
N GLY A 466 -36.11 10.10 -25.61
CA GLY A 466 -36.41 10.46 -24.23
C GLY A 466 -36.99 9.32 -23.40
N ALA A 467 -38.02 8.64 -23.89
CA ALA A 467 -38.69 7.55 -23.18
C ALA A 467 -37.78 6.34 -22.96
N LEU A 468 -36.95 5.96 -23.95
CA LEU A 468 -36.01 4.86 -23.79
C LEU A 468 -34.90 5.21 -22.80
N SER A 469 -34.38 6.45 -22.85
CA SER A 469 -33.46 6.98 -21.83
C SER A 469 -34.09 6.94 -20.42
N ALA A 470 -35.37 7.27 -20.28
CA ALA A 470 -36.08 7.16 -19.00
C ALA A 470 -36.23 5.71 -18.52
N TRP A 471 -36.51 4.77 -19.42
CA TRP A 471 -36.55 3.34 -19.08
C TRP A 471 -35.21 2.80 -18.62
N LEU A 472 -34.09 3.22 -19.24
CA LEU A 472 -32.74 2.88 -18.77
C LEU A 472 -32.55 3.33 -17.32
N LEU A 473 -32.88 4.60 -17.02
CA LEU A 473 -32.77 5.17 -15.67
C LEU A 473 -33.65 4.41 -14.66
N LEU A 474 -34.88 4.05 -15.04
CA LEU A 474 -35.78 3.26 -14.20
C LEU A 474 -35.28 1.84 -13.96
N LEU A 475 -34.70 1.16 -14.95
CA LEU A 475 -34.14 -0.19 -14.79
C LEU A 475 -32.95 -0.19 -13.84
N ILE A 476 -32.04 0.78 -13.96
CA ILE A 476 -30.93 0.94 -13.02
C ILE A 476 -31.45 1.28 -11.60
N THR A 477 -32.47 2.15 -11.51
CA THR A 477 -33.13 2.48 -10.24
C THR A 477 -33.78 1.26 -9.61
N SER A 478 -34.44 0.41 -10.41
CA SER A 478 -35.07 -0.83 -9.97
C SER A 478 -34.04 -1.80 -9.40
N GLY A 479 -32.89 -1.95 -10.06
CA GLY A 479 -31.76 -2.74 -9.54
C GLY A 479 -31.26 -2.22 -8.19
N ALA A 480 -31.09 -0.91 -8.06
CA ALA A 480 -30.71 -0.28 -6.78
C ALA A 480 -31.77 -0.50 -5.69
N LEU A 481 -33.06 -0.29 -6.02
CA LEU A 481 -34.19 -0.46 -5.12
C LEU A 481 -34.30 -1.90 -4.62
N PHE A 482 -34.30 -2.87 -5.53
CA PHE A 482 -34.42 -4.29 -5.21
C PHE A 482 -33.33 -4.75 -4.25
N ASN A 483 -32.07 -4.35 -4.49
CA ASN A 483 -30.96 -4.70 -3.61
C ASN A 483 -31.04 -4.00 -2.26
N SER A 484 -31.49 -2.74 -2.21
CA SER A 484 -31.56 -1.95 -0.97
C SER A 484 -32.67 -2.40 -0.02
N VAL A 485 -33.75 -2.99 -0.56
CA VAL A 485 -34.84 -3.59 0.23
C VAL A 485 -34.45 -4.95 0.83
N GLN A 486 -33.53 -5.67 0.19
CA GLN A 486 -33.17 -7.04 0.58
C GLN A 486 -31.90 -7.13 1.43
N PHE A 487 -30.91 -6.29 1.14
CA PHE A 487 -29.56 -6.40 1.70
C PHE A 487 -29.16 -5.15 2.50
N GLU A 488 -28.34 -5.35 3.52
CA GLU A 488 -27.71 -4.25 4.27
C GLU A 488 -26.75 -3.45 3.37
N LYS A 489 -26.50 -2.17 3.70
CA LYS A 489 -25.50 -1.33 3.01
C LYS A 489 -25.74 -1.25 1.48
N ARG A 490 -24.76 -0.76 0.71
CA ARG A 490 -24.89 -0.53 -0.74
C ARG A 490 -24.28 -1.65 -1.58
N MET A 491 -24.89 -2.84 -1.53
CA MET A 491 -24.46 -3.99 -2.35
C MET A 491 -24.43 -3.66 -3.85
N TRP A 492 -25.47 -2.99 -4.36
CA TRP A 492 -25.58 -2.59 -5.76
C TRP A 492 -24.39 -1.75 -6.23
N CYS A 493 -24.06 -0.66 -5.53
CA CYS A 493 -22.96 0.23 -5.91
C CYS A 493 -21.57 -0.41 -5.81
N ARG A 494 -21.40 -1.41 -4.93
CA ARG A 494 -20.10 -2.06 -4.73
C ARG A 494 -19.83 -3.15 -5.76
N HIS A 495 -20.85 -3.92 -6.14
CA HIS A 495 -20.64 -5.16 -6.89
C HIS A 495 -21.41 -5.27 -8.20
N LEU A 496 -22.57 -4.64 -8.37
CA LEU A 496 -23.48 -4.95 -9.49
C LEU A 496 -23.72 -3.78 -10.44
N CYS A 497 -23.59 -2.54 -9.96
CA CYS A 497 -23.88 -1.34 -10.74
C CYS A 497 -22.89 -1.21 -11.90
N PRO A 498 -23.37 -1.11 -13.15
CA PRO A 498 -22.51 -1.12 -14.34
C PRO A 498 -21.72 0.19 -14.43
N ILE A 499 -22.39 1.33 -14.21
CA ILE A 499 -21.75 2.65 -14.10
C ILE A 499 -20.82 2.69 -12.87
N GLY A 500 -21.20 2.05 -11.78
CA GLY A 500 -20.40 1.94 -10.57
C GLY A 500 -19.08 1.19 -10.79
N ALA A 501 -19.08 0.15 -11.63
CA ALA A 501 -17.90 -0.60 -12.03
C ALA A 501 -16.93 0.26 -12.87
N MET A 502 -17.45 0.98 -13.87
CA MET A 502 -16.65 1.95 -14.63
C MET A 502 -16.04 3.03 -13.72
N CYS A 503 -16.85 3.61 -12.82
CA CYS A 503 -16.38 4.61 -11.85
C CYS A 503 -15.30 4.03 -10.91
N ARG A 504 -15.41 2.73 -10.54
CA ARG A 504 -14.40 2.04 -9.73
C ARG A 504 -13.05 2.01 -10.43
N THR A 505 -13.03 1.67 -11.71
CA THR A 505 -11.79 1.58 -12.48
C THR A 505 -11.14 2.95 -12.66
N PHE A 506 -11.91 4.02 -12.91
CA PHE A 506 -11.33 5.37 -12.98
C PHE A 506 -10.98 5.96 -11.61
N GLY A 507 -11.66 5.54 -10.54
CA GLY A 507 -11.45 6.02 -9.18
C GLY A 507 -10.06 5.72 -8.61
N THR A 508 -9.37 4.69 -9.11
CA THR A 508 -8.00 4.32 -8.69
C THR A 508 -6.97 5.40 -9.08
N MET A 509 -7.21 6.18 -10.12
CA MET A 509 -6.33 7.29 -10.53
C MET A 509 -6.66 8.62 -9.85
N SER A 510 -7.74 8.70 -9.07
CA SER A 510 -8.23 9.98 -8.54
C SER A 510 -7.23 10.68 -7.61
N MET A 511 -7.24 12.02 -7.63
CA MET A 511 -6.43 12.86 -6.74
C MET A 511 -7.03 12.99 -5.34
N THR A 512 -8.32 12.71 -5.15
CA THR A 512 -8.98 12.80 -3.84
C THR A 512 -9.09 11.42 -3.21
N GLU A 513 -8.62 11.27 -1.97
CA GLU A 513 -8.79 10.05 -1.19
C GLU A 513 -9.35 10.33 0.21
N VAL A 514 -9.97 9.31 0.80
CA VAL A 514 -10.35 9.30 2.20
C VAL A 514 -9.66 8.11 2.83
N ARG A 515 -8.65 8.37 3.66
CA ARG A 515 -7.87 7.33 4.36
C ARG A 515 -7.53 7.78 5.77
N SER A 516 -7.20 6.81 6.60
CA SER A 516 -6.64 7.03 7.93
C SER A 516 -5.38 6.21 8.08
N PHE A 517 -4.38 6.76 8.76
CA PHE A 517 -3.16 6.02 9.06
C PHE A 517 -3.46 4.89 10.06
N LYS A 518 -2.87 3.71 9.82
CA LYS A 518 -3.19 2.45 10.52
C LYS A 518 -3.02 2.57 12.03
N ALA A 519 -2.02 3.33 12.48
CA ALA A 519 -1.70 3.56 13.89
C ALA A 519 -2.86 4.18 14.69
N ASN A 520 -3.63 5.09 14.08
CA ASN A 520 -4.69 5.82 14.80
C ASN A 520 -5.95 4.99 15.04
N CYS A 521 -6.16 3.98 14.22
CA CYS A 521 -7.30 3.07 14.34
C CYS A 521 -6.96 1.81 15.14
N GLN A 522 -5.67 1.55 15.43
CA GLN A 522 -5.24 0.41 16.24
C GLN A 522 -5.64 0.61 17.71
N GLY A 523 -6.53 -0.23 18.21
CA GLY A 523 -7.06 -0.14 19.58
C GLY A 523 -8.33 0.73 19.71
N CYS A 524 -8.97 1.10 18.60
CA CYS A 524 -10.31 1.70 18.64
C CYS A 524 -11.31 0.69 19.23
N THR A 525 -11.88 1.01 20.40
CA THR A 525 -12.86 0.17 21.10
C THR A 525 -14.25 0.24 20.49
N ASN A 526 -14.55 1.28 19.70
CA ASN A 526 -15.87 1.48 19.09
C ASN A 526 -15.76 1.89 17.60
N PRO A 527 -15.85 0.94 16.64
CA PRO A 527 -15.71 1.21 15.21
C PRO A 527 -16.97 1.81 14.57
N GLN A 528 -17.47 2.93 15.10
CA GLN A 528 -18.66 3.64 14.60
C GLN A 528 -18.54 4.07 13.13
N CYS A 529 -17.32 4.39 12.68
CA CYS A 529 -17.06 4.76 11.28
C CYS A 529 -17.39 3.64 10.27
N VAL A 530 -17.46 2.38 10.71
CA VAL A 530 -17.78 1.20 9.88
C VAL A 530 -19.20 0.71 10.15
N ASN A 531 -19.57 0.61 11.43
CA ASN A 531 -20.82 -0.01 11.86
C ASN A 531 -22.00 0.97 11.92
N GLY A 532 -21.74 2.27 12.12
CA GLY A 532 -22.76 3.26 12.42
C GLY A 532 -22.95 3.48 13.91
N ASP A 533 -24.09 4.07 14.28
CA ASP A 533 -24.51 4.32 15.66
C ASP A 533 -23.62 5.31 16.46
N SER A 534 -23.22 6.42 15.84
CA SER A 534 -22.52 7.49 16.56
C SER A 534 -23.45 8.16 17.59
N PRO A 535 -23.02 8.39 18.84
CA PRO A 535 -23.78 9.13 19.84
C PRO A 535 -23.89 10.64 19.56
N VAL A 536 -23.21 11.15 18.52
CA VAL A 536 -23.19 12.54 18.05
C VAL A 536 -23.22 12.50 16.51
N PRO A 537 -24.18 13.08 15.74
CA PRO A 537 -25.17 14.13 16.02
C PRO A 537 -26.62 13.83 15.50
N SER A 538 -27.49 14.85 15.50
CA SER A 538 -28.95 14.91 15.22
C SER A 538 -29.67 13.70 14.57
N PRO A 539 -30.87 13.30 15.06
CA PRO A 539 -31.70 12.23 14.46
C PRO A 539 -32.13 12.48 13.00
N THR A 540 -31.81 13.65 12.44
CA THR A 540 -32.13 14.05 11.07
C THR A 540 -31.06 13.65 10.03
N ASP A 541 -29.85 13.20 10.41
CA ASP A 541 -28.80 12.79 9.46
C ASP A 541 -28.71 11.25 9.36
N THR A 542 -29.45 10.69 8.39
CA THR A 542 -29.50 9.25 8.13
C THR A 542 -28.19 8.65 7.62
N PHE A 543 -27.27 9.46 7.09
CA PHE A 543 -25.92 9.00 6.70
C PHE A 543 -25.01 8.82 7.92
N ALA A 544 -25.14 9.70 8.92
CA ALA A 544 -24.39 9.59 10.15
C ALA A 544 -24.78 8.32 10.96
N LEU A 545 -26.03 7.88 10.85
CA LEU A 545 -26.49 6.70 11.60
C LEU A 545 -25.98 5.36 11.03
N LYS A 546 -25.70 5.27 9.72
CA LYS A 546 -25.48 3.98 9.02
C LYS A 546 -24.02 3.53 8.85
N GLY A 547 -23.04 4.29 9.36
CA GLY A 547 -21.61 3.94 9.20
C GLY A 547 -21.15 3.99 7.73
N CYS A 548 -20.07 3.27 7.40
CA CYS A 548 -19.58 3.19 6.02
C CYS A 548 -20.58 2.45 5.13
N THR A 549 -21.21 3.17 4.18
CA THR A 549 -22.24 2.63 3.28
C THR A 549 -21.74 1.51 2.37
N MET A 550 -20.41 1.41 2.18
CA MET A 550 -19.75 0.38 1.37
C MET A 550 -19.16 -0.75 2.23
N GLY A 551 -19.26 -0.66 3.57
CA GLY A 551 -18.68 -1.64 4.50
C GLY A 551 -17.15 -1.68 4.49
N LEU A 552 -16.51 -0.54 4.23
CA LEU A 552 -15.05 -0.42 4.16
C LEU A 552 -14.48 0.03 5.51
N LYS A 553 -13.29 -0.49 5.83
CA LYS A 553 -12.50 -0.08 7.00
C LYS A 553 -11.43 0.89 6.54
N ASN A 554 -11.47 2.12 7.03
CA ASN A 554 -10.63 3.22 6.53
C ASN A 554 -9.11 2.97 6.68
N ASN A 555 -8.71 2.17 7.67
CA ASN A 555 -7.33 1.78 7.93
C ASN A 555 -6.86 0.53 7.13
N GLN A 556 -7.75 -0.06 6.33
CA GLN A 556 -7.47 -1.23 5.47
C GLN A 556 -7.68 -0.90 3.98
N LEU A 557 -7.85 0.38 3.63
CA LEU A 557 -8.00 0.80 2.23
C LEU A 557 -6.63 0.81 1.53
N THR A 558 -6.49 -0.04 0.52
CA THR A 558 -5.31 -0.12 -0.37
C THR A 558 -5.45 0.82 -1.58
N ASP A 559 -6.65 0.91 -2.16
CA ASP A 559 -7.00 1.78 -3.28
C ASP A 559 -8.28 2.60 -3.01
N MET A 560 -8.55 3.59 -3.87
CA MET A 560 -9.82 4.35 -3.89
C MET A 560 -10.92 3.73 -4.76
N GLY A 561 -10.71 2.56 -5.37
CA GLY A 561 -11.65 1.92 -6.27
C GLY A 561 -12.98 1.56 -5.59
N HIS A 562 -12.97 1.16 -4.33
CA HIS A 562 -14.21 0.82 -3.60
C HIS A 562 -14.87 2.02 -2.89
N CYS A 563 -14.12 3.08 -2.60
CA CYS A 563 -14.61 4.22 -1.83
C CYS A 563 -15.48 5.15 -2.70
N THR A 564 -16.70 5.44 -2.26
CA THR A 564 -17.61 6.37 -2.97
C THR A 564 -17.46 7.84 -2.56
N LEU A 565 -16.53 8.14 -1.64
CA LEU A 565 -16.29 9.50 -1.12
C LEU A 565 -17.54 10.17 -0.51
N CYS A 566 -18.44 9.38 0.11
CA CYS A 566 -19.64 9.88 0.79
C CYS A 566 -19.38 10.52 2.16
N MET A 567 -18.13 10.50 2.64
CA MET A 567 -17.67 11.07 3.91
C MET A 567 -18.38 10.59 5.20
N SER A 568 -19.21 9.54 5.13
CA SER A 568 -19.88 8.97 6.31
C SER A 568 -18.88 8.57 7.42
N CYS A 569 -17.72 8.02 7.04
CA CYS A 569 -16.68 7.70 8.01
C CYS A 569 -16.11 8.93 8.75
N VAL A 570 -16.05 10.10 8.09
CA VAL A 570 -15.61 11.36 8.70
C VAL A 570 -16.66 11.86 9.69
N LYS A 571 -17.95 11.76 9.34
CA LYS A 571 -19.08 12.16 10.20
C LYS A 571 -19.19 11.30 11.48
N ASN A 572 -18.90 10.01 11.37
CA ASN A 572 -19.16 9.03 12.42
C ASN A 572 -17.95 8.73 13.30
N CYS A 573 -16.81 9.36 13.04
CA CYS A 573 -15.63 9.17 13.86
C CYS A 573 -15.56 10.26 14.92
N ASP A 574 -15.96 9.90 16.13
CA ASP A 574 -15.81 10.66 17.37
C ASP A 574 -14.36 11.07 17.66
N THR A 575 -13.39 10.21 17.35
CA THR A 575 -11.95 10.54 17.42
C THR A 575 -11.44 11.34 16.21
N GLN A 576 -12.32 11.63 15.25
CA GLN A 576 -12.04 12.45 14.07
C GLN A 576 -10.84 11.96 13.24
N VAL A 577 -10.54 10.66 13.29
CA VAL A 577 -9.35 10.04 12.68
C VAL A 577 -9.37 10.07 11.13
N PRO A 578 -10.46 9.70 10.43
CA PRO A 578 -10.53 9.76 8.98
C PRO A 578 -10.24 11.15 8.41
N GLU A 579 -9.38 11.19 7.39
CA GLU A 579 -8.95 12.42 6.72
C GLU A 579 -9.32 12.40 5.24
N VAL A 580 -9.62 13.57 4.69
CA VAL A 580 -9.70 13.78 3.24
C VAL A 580 -8.36 14.31 2.77
N ASN A 581 -7.70 13.57 1.89
CA ASN A 581 -6.37 13.89 1.40
C ASN A 581 -6.41 14.15 -0.11
N THR A 582 -5.57 15.08 -0.57
CA THR A 582 -5.17 15.14 -1.98
C THR A 582 -3.88 14.38 -2.18
N ARG A 583 -3.81 13.61 -3.26
CA ARG A 583 -2.66 12.82 -3.67
C ARG A 583 -2.36 13.05 -5.16
N PRO A 584 -1.15 12.75 -5.62
CA PRO A 584 -0.85 12.77 -7.05
C PRO A 584 -1.71 11.76 -7.82
N LEU A 585 -2.01 12.09 -9.07
CA LEU A 585 -2.78 11.24 -9.95
C LEU A 585 -2.09 9.89 -10.13
N GLY A 586 -2.84 8.79 -9.94
CA GLY A 586 -2.31 7.44 -10.14
C GLY A 586 -1.36 6.91 -9.05
N ILE A 587 -1.28 7.55 -7.88
CA ILE A 587 -0.38 7.10 -6.79
C ILE A 587 -0.65 5.67 -6.31
N ASP A 588 -1.90 5.17 -6.40
CA ASP A 588 -2.24 3.79 -6.03
C ASP A 588 -1.52 2.76 -6.91
N TYR A 589 -1.13 3.13 -8.14
CA TYR A 589 -0.31 2.31 -9.04
C TYR A 589 1.20 2.45 -8.80
N GLY A 590 1.61 3.18 -7.77
CA GLY A 590 3.03 3.42 -7.48
C GLY A 590 3.70 4.44 -8.43
N LEU A 591 2.92 5.26 -9.13
CA LEU A 591 3.40 6.31 -10.03
C LEU A 591 3.31 7.68 -9.35
N PRO A 592 4.40 8.21 -8.78
CA PRO A 592 4.31 9.43 -7.98
C PRO A 592 3.98 10.71 -8.77
N TRP A 593 4.25 10.84 -10.09
CA TRP A 593 3.79 12.01 -10.87
C TRP A 593 3.80 11.91 -12.42
N LEU A 594 3.48 10.77 -13.04
CA LEU A 594 3.13 10.72 -14.48
C LEU A 594 4.23 11.14 -15.51
N LEU A 595 5.53 11.15 -15.15
CA LEU A 595 6.65 11.51 -16.04
C LEU A 595 7.57 10.34 -16.42
N PRO A 596 8.39 10.47 -17.49
CA PRO A 596 9.33 9.45 -17.97
C PRO A 596 10.36 8.99 -16.91
N PRO A 597 10.93 7.77 -17.07
CA PRO A 597 11.84 7.14 -16.10
C PRO A 597 13.06 7.98 -15.69
N ALA A 598 13.54 8.87 -16.57
CA ALA A 598 14.70 9.73 -16.35
C ALA A 598 14.56 10.68 -15.14
N PHE A 599 13.32 10.93 -14.69
CA PHE A 599 13.05 11.83 -13.57
C PHE A 599 12.58 11.09 -12.32
N GLN A 600 12.29 9.78 -12.42
CA GLN A 600 11.69 9.01 -11.32
C GLN A 600 12.79 8.57 -10.35
N ASP A 601 12.67 8.91 -9.05
CA ASP A 601 13.60 8.42 -8.02
C ASP A 601 13.19 7.00 -7.58
N PRO A 602 14.02 5.96 -7.82
CA PRO A 602 13.73 4.58 -7.43
C PRO A 602 13.52 4.39 -5.93
N LYS A 603 13.99 5.33 -5.09
CA LYS A 603 13.83 5.23 -3.64
C LYS A 603 12.41 5.52 -3.14
N ASN A 604 11.60 6.20 -3.96
CA ASN A 604 10.26 6.66 -3.59
C ASN A 604 9.12 5.95 -4.33
N MET A 605 9.44 4.96 -5.19
CA MET A 605 8.44 4.18 -5.91
C MET A 605 7.94 3.01 -5.05
N GLN A 606 6.64 3.01 -4.77
CA GLN A 606 5.96 1.89 -4.12
C GLN A 606 5.48 0.89 -5.18
N ILE A 607 5.22 -0.36 -4.78
CA ILE A 607 4.56 -1.37 -5.61
C ILE A 607 3.08 -0.96 -5.76
N SER A 608 2.49 -1.24 -6.93
CA SER A 608 1.04 -1.05 -7.14
C SER A 608 0.19 -1.72 -6.05
N GLN A 609 -0.73 -0.96 -5.46
CA GLN A 609 -1.64 -1.40 -4.38
C GLN A 609 -3.07 -1.62 -4.89
N VAL A 610 -3.30 -1.50 -6.20
CA VAL A 610 -4.63 -1.58 -6.83
C VAL A 610 -5.09 -3.02 -6.95
N GLU A 611 -6.31 -3.29 -6.50
CA GLU A 611 -6.97 -4.59 -6.71
C GLU A 611 -7.42 -4.72 -8.18
N THR A 612 -6.72 -5.56 -8.96
CA THR A 612 -7.01 -5.81 -10.37
C THR A 612 -8.04 -6.92 -10.55
N ASN A 613 -8.78 -6.88 -11.66
CA ASN A 613 -9.80 -7.88 -12.01
C ASN A 613 -9.93 -7.97 -13.54
N PHE A 614 -10.00 -9.19 -14.09
CA PHE A 614 -10.10 -9.43 -15.53
C PHE A 614 -11.25 -8.63 -16.19
N TYR A 615 -12.45 -8.72 -15.64
CA TYR A 615 -13.64 -8.08 -16.22
C TYR A 615 -13.59 -6.56 -16.14
N MET A 616 -12.89 -6.01 -15.15
CA MET A 616 -12.66 -4.56 -15.06
C MET A 616 -11.62 -4.09 -16.09
N GLY A 617 -10.60 -4.89 -16.38
CA GLY A 617 -9.68 -4.65 -17.50
C GLY A 617 -10.40 -4.76 -18.86
N ALA A 618 -11.26 -5.76 -19.03
CA ALA A 618 -12.11 -5.91 -20.22
C ALA A 618 -13.10 -4.76 -20.38
N LEU A 619 -13.62 -4.21 -19.27
CA LEU A 619 -14.48 -3.04 -19.30
C LEU A 619 -13.76 -1.83 -19.91
N LEU A 620 -12.46 -1.63 -19.65
CA LEU A 620 -11.69 -0.52 -20.23
C LEU A 620 -11.56 -0.63 -21.76
N THR A 621 -11.36 -1.84 -22.28
CA THR A 621 -11.24 -2.05 -23.73
C THR A 621 -12.60 -1.96 -24.42
N VAL A 622 -13.69 -2.39 -23.76
CA VAL A 622 -15.07 -2.18 -24.23
C VAL A 622 -15.42 -0.70 -24.25
N LEU A 623 -15.01 0.10 -23.25
CA LEU A 623 -15.20 1.55 -23.26
C LEU A 623 -14.48 2.19 -24.45
N GLN A 624 -13.28 1.73 -24.79
CA GLN A 624 -12.60 2.18 -26.02
C GLN A 624 -13.35 1.74 -27.28
N GLY A 625 -13.94 0.54 -27.29
CA GLY A 625 -14.78 0.04 -28.38
C GLY A 625 -16.04 0.88 -28.59
N SER A 626 -16.64 1.41 -27.52
CA SER A 626 -17.81 2.30 -27.62
C SER A 626 -17.51 3.58 -28.39
N VAL A 627 -16.28 4.10 -28.28
CA VAL A 627 -15.85 5.27 -29.06
C VAL A 627 -15.75 4.94 -30.54
N LEU A 628 -15.23 3.75 -30.89
CA LEU A 628 -15.16 3.30 -32.28
C LEU A 628 -16.54 3.05 -32.89
N LEU A 629 -17.50 2.62 -32.06
CA LEU A 629 -18.86 2.32 -32.47
C LEU A 629 -19.55 3.55 -33.10
N HIS A 630 -19.35 4.74 -32.53
CA HIS A 630 -19.88 5.98 -33.10
C HIS A 630 -19.30 6.36 -34.48
N TYR A 631 -18.17 5.76 -34.87
CA TYR A 631 -17.56 5.92 -36.20
C TYR A 631 -17.81 4.70 -37.10
N MET A 632 -18.71 3.80 -36.72
CA MET A 632 -19.07 2.61 -37.50
C MET A 632 -19.44 2.92 -38.97
N PRO A 633 -20.25 3.94 -39.31
CA PRO A 633 -20.57 4.24 -40.71
C PRO A 633 -19.31 4.50 -41.56
N GLN A 634 -18.35 5.23 -41.00
CA GLN A 634 -17.07 5.52 -41.66
C GLN A 634 -16.21 4.26 -41.78
N MET A 635 -16.18 3.43 -40.74
CA MET A 635 -15.45 2.16 -40.75
C MET A 635 -15.99 1.19 -41.79
N LEU A 636 -17.32 1.06 -41.91
CA LEU A 636 -17.97 0.24 -42.93
C LEU A 636 -17.63 0.74 -44.33
N HIS A 637 -17.67 2.06 -44.54
CA HIS A 637 -17.27 2.66 -45.81
C HIS A 637 -15.82 2.34 -46.19
N TYR A 638 -14.88 2.42 -45.23
CA TYR A 638 -13.48 2.06 -45.48
C TYR A 638 -13.26 0.56 -45.76
N LEU A 639 -14.18 -0.29 -45.32
CA LEU A 639 -14.17 -1.74 -45.59
C LEU A 639 -14.94 -2.11 -46.87
N ASP A 640 -15.41 -1.12 -47.64
CA ASP A 640 -16.25 -1.32 -48.83
C ASP A 640 -17.55 -2.09 -48.51
N LEU A 641 -18.07 -1.90 -47.30
CA LEU A 641 -19.35 -2.41 -46.82
C LEU A 641 -20.40 -1.29 -46.82
N ASP A 642 -21.67 -1.67 -46.99
CA ASP A 642 -22.78 -0.72 -47.00
C ASP A 642 -22.92 0.00 -45.64
N PRO A 643 -22.73 1.34 -45.58
CA PRO A 643 -22.88 2.10 -44.33
C PRO A 643 -24.30 2.07 -43.77
N ALA A 644 -25.32 1.80 -44.61
CA ALA A 644 -26.73 1.74 -44.17
C ALA A 644 -26.99 0.69 -43.08
N ILE A 645 -26.09 -0.29 -42.93
CA ILE A 645 -26.10 -1.26 -41.83
C ILE A 645 -26.13 -0.56 -40.46
N SER A 646 -25.45 0.59 -40.33
CA SER A 646 -25.38 1.33 -39.06
C SER A 646 -26.65 2.08 -38.67
N THR A 647 -27.59 2.24 -39.60
CA THR A 647 -28.84 3.01 -39.44
C THR A 647 -30.08 2.11 -39.48
N ALA A 648 -29.91 0.80 -39.34
CA ALA A 648 -31.01 -0.15 -39.44
C ALA A 648 -32.04 0.10 -38.32
N ALA A 649 -33.30 0.23 -38.69
CA ALA A 649 -34.38 0.39 -37.71
C ALA A 649 -34.53 -0.89 -36.86
N PRO A 650 -35.00 -0.79 -35.60
CA PRO A 650 -35.22 -1.93 -34.72
C PRO A 650 -36.47 -2.75 -35.08
N ALA A 651 -36.48 -3.31 -36.29
CA ALA A 651 -37.60 -4.06 -36.87
C ALA A 651 -37.46 -5.60 -36.74
N LEU A 652 -36.39 -6.08 -36.06
CA LEU A 652 -36.04 -7.51 -35.92
C LEU A 652 -35.92 -8.26 -37.27
N ASP A 653 -35.48 -7.56 -38.31
CA ASP A 653 -35.21 -8.09 -39.64
C ASP A 653 -33.72 -8.44 -39.81
N SER A 654 -33.35 -8.96 -40.99
CA SER A 654 -31.95 -9.31 -41.26
C SER A 654 -31.00 -8.12 -41.16
N ALA A 655 -31.46 -6.90 -41.52
CA ALA A 655 -30.66 -5.69 -41.41
C ALA A 655 -30.33 -5.37 -39.95
N PHE A 656 -31.33 -5.45 -39.07
CA PHE A 656 -31.15 -5.29 -37.63
C PHE A 656 -30.19 -6.32 -37.02
N TYR A 657 -30.29 -7.61 -37.40
CA TYR A 657 -29.35 -8.63 -36.91
C TYR A 657 -27.91 -8.39 -37.40
N ILE A 658 -27.73 -7.88 -38.63
CA ILE A 658 -26.41 -7.52 -39.15
C ILE A 658 -25.85 -6.30 -38.40
N HIS A 659 -26.67 -5.28 -38.12
CA HIS A 659 -26.29 -4.13 -37.28
C HIS A 659 -25.90 -4.56 -35.87
N ALA A 660 -26.67 -5.46 -35.24
CA ALA A 660 -26.37 -6.02 -33.93
C ALA A 660 -25.07 -6.82 -33.91
N ALA A 661 -24.83 -7.64 -34.94
CA ALA A 661 -23.57 -8.37 -35.07
C ALA A 661 -22.38 -7.42 -35.25
N ALA A 662 -22.50 -6.40 -36.12
CA ALA A 662 -21.47 -5.39 -36.33
C ALA A 662 -21.17 -4.61 -35.04
N THR A 663 -22.21 -4.22 -34.32
CA THR A 663 -22.12 -3.54 -33.02
C THR A 663 -21.33 -4.36 -32.00
N VAL A 664 -21.69 -5.63 -31.82
CA VAL A 664 -20.99 -6.53 -30.89
C VAL A 664 -19.52 -6.72 -31.30
N ILE A 665 -19.25 -6.86 -32.59
CA ILE A 665 -17.89 -7.03 -33.11
C ILE A 665 -17.03 -5.79 -32.85
N ILE A 666 -17.51 -4.60 -33.22
CA ILE A 666 -16.76 -3.34 -33.05
C ILE A 666 -16.55 -3.05 -31.56
N LEU A 667 -17.57 -3.28 -30.74
CA LEU A 667 -17.49 -3.04 -29.29
C LEU A 667 -16.46 -3.96 -28.61
N ALA A 668 -16.38 -5.22 -29.04
CA ALA A 668 -15.41 -6.19 -28.50
C ALA A 668 -14.00 -6.06 -29.12
N LEU A 669 -13.85 -5.35 -30.25
CA LEU A 669 -12.64 -5.35 -31.06
C LEU A 669 -11.37 -4.96 -30.28
N PRO A 670 -11.30 -3.85 -29.51
CA PRO A 670 -10.08 -3.52 -28.76
C PRO A 670 -9.72 -4.58 -27.72
N GLY A 671 -10.72 -5.20 -27.09
CA GLY A 671 -10.53 -6.28 -26.12
C GLY A 671 -10.00 -7.55 -26.78
N ILE A 672 -10.61 -7.97 -27.89
CA ILE A 672 -10.19 -9.15 -28.66
C ILE A 672 -8.77 -8.96 -29.20
N VAL A 673 -8.44 -7.80 -29.77
CA VAL A 673 -7.10 -7.50 -30.27
C VAL A 673 -6.07 -7.56 -29.14
N SER A 674 -6.36 -6.94 -27.99
CA SER A 674 -5.47 -7.01 -26.82
C SER A 674 -5.26 -8.44 -26.33
N LEU A 675 -6.32 -9.28 -26.30
CA LEU A 675 -6.23 -10.68 -25.90
C LEU A 675 -5.44 -11.52 -26.91
N LEU A 676 -5.68 -11.35 -28.21
CA LEU A 676 -4.98 -12.07 -29.27
C LEU A 676 -3.49 -11.74 -29.27
N VAL A 677 -3.13 -10.46 -29.12
CA VAL A 677 -1.75 -10.01 -29.05
C VAL A 677 -1.02 -10.65 -27.87
N ASP A 678 -1.67 -10.78 -26.72
CA ASP A 678 -1.09 -11.45 -25.56
C ASP A 678 -0.94 -12.97 -25.80
N GLN A 679 -1.98 -13.62 -26.32
CA GLN A 679 -1.96 -15.05 -26.66
C GLN A 679 -0.88 -15.41 -27.68
N ILE A 680 -0.51 -14.49 -28.57
CA ILE A 680 0.58 -14.66 -29.54
C ILE A 680 1.94 -14.35 -28.91
N ALA A 681 2.02 -13.30 -28.09
CA ALA A 681 3.28 -12.85 -27.51
C ALA A 681 3.88 -13.87 -26.53
N VAL A 682 3.06 -14.54 -25.70
CA VAL A 682 3.52 -15.54 -24.73
C VAL A 682 4.26 -16.73 -25.38
N PRO A 683 3.68 -17.48 -26.36
CA PRO A 683 4.40 -18.58 -27.01
C PRO A 683 5.58 -18.09 -27.85
N LEU A 684 5.47 -16.92 -28.48
CA LEU A 684 6.57 -16.32 -29.22
C LEU A 684 7.75 -15.98 -28.32
N GLU A 685 7.47 -15.46 -27.12
CA GLU A 685 8.49 -15.21 -26.10
C GLU A 685 9.18 -16.50 -25.68
N ASN A 686 8.41 -17.55 -25.37
CA ASN A 686 8.97 -18.85 -25.00
C ASN A 686 9.83 -19.44 -26.12
N ALA A 687 9.41 -19.28 -27.38
CA ALA A 687 10.18 -19.70 -28.55
C ALA A 687 11.46 -18.86 -28.76
N LEU A 688 11.41 -17.55 -28.53
CA LEU A 688 12.59 -16.68 -28.62
C LEU A 688 13.57 -16.94 -27.48
N LEU A 689 13.08 -17.24 -26.28
CA LEU A 689 13.91 -17.65 -25.15
C LEU A 689 14.58 -19.01 -25.43
N SER A 690 13.84 -19.99 -25.96
CA SER A 690 14.43 -21.30 -26.33
C SER A 690 15.45 -21.18 -27.46
N LEU A 691 15.22 -20.29 -28.44
CA LEU A 691 16.20 -19.96 -29.47
C LEU A 691 17.42 -19.22 -28.89
N LYS A 692 17.25 -18.29 -27.96
CA LYS A 692 18.36 -17.58 -27.32
C LYS A 692 19.23 -18.53 -26.47
N VAL A 693 18.62 -19.49 -25.79
CA VAL A 693 19.31 -20.59 -25.09
C VAL A 693 19.99 -21.54 -26.08
N SER A 694 19.38 -21.80 -27.24
CA SER A 694 19.98 -22.64 -28.30
C SER A 694 21.15 -21.98 -29.04
N TRP A 695 21.20 -20.65 -29.09
CA TRP A 695 22.21 -19.87 -29.85
C TRP A 695 23.30 -19.27 -28.97
N GLY A 696 22.99 -18.96 -27.72
CA GLY A 696 23.97 -18.71 -26.67
C GLY A 696 24.31 -20.03 -26.01
N LYS A 697 25.31 -20.75 -26.51
CA LYS A 697 25.99 -21.72 -25.62
C LYS A 697 26.43 -20.90 -24.41
N PRO A 698 25.99 -21.23 -23.19
CA PRO A 698 26.43 -20.50 -22.03
C PRO A 698 27.95 -20.58 -22.02
N THR A 699 28.60 -19.49 -21.68
CA THR A 699 30.05 -19.56 -21.46
C THR A 699 30.32 -20.63 -20.40
N ILE A 700 31.50 -21.28 -20.41
CA ILE A 700 31.86 -22.29 -19.40
C ILE A 700 31.61 -21.76 -17.97
N GLU A 701 31.82 -20.45 -17.79
CA GLU A 701 31.56 -19.72 -16.56
C GLU A 701 30.06 -19.62 -16.21
N GLU A 702 29.16 -19.40 -17.19
CA GLU A 702 27.71 -19.38 -16.97
C GLU A 702 27.12 -20.76 -16.70
N GLU A 703 27.62 -21.82 -17.35
CA GLU A 703 27.19 -23.20 -17.06
C GLU A 703 27.59 -23.64 -15.64
N ALA A 704 28.77 -23.23 -15.17
CA ALA A 704 29.20 -23.50 -13.81
C ALA A 704 28.31 -22.76 -12.80
N LYS A 705 27.98 -21.50 -13.08
CA LYS A 705 27.07 -20.69 -12.23
C LYS A 705 25.65 -21.25 -12.17
N GLN A 706 25.12 -21.75 -13.28
CA GLN A 706 23.79 -22.38 -13.32
C GLN A 706 23.79 -23.70 -12.54
N ARG A 707 24.82 -24.53 -12.71
CA ARG A 707 24.96 -25.78 -11.93
C ARG A 707 25.04 -25.51 -10.43
N ALA A 708 25.85 -24.54 -10.01
CA ALA A 708 25.95 -24.10 -8.62
C ALA A 708 24.58 -23.77 -7.99
N ILE A 709 23.75 -23.00 -8.71
CA ILE A 709 22.41 -22.62 -8.25
C ILE A 709 21.50 -23.83 -8.13
N VAL A 710 21.52 -24.72 -9.14
CA VAL A 710 20.70 -25.94 -9.16
C VAL A 710 21.09 -26.88 -8.02
N ASP A 711 22.39 -27.14 -7.85
CA ASP A 711 22.91 -28.03 -6.82
C ASP A 711 22.60 -27.47 -5.41
N ALA A 712 22.78 -26.17 -5.20
CA ALA A 712 22.45 -25.50 -3.94
C ALA A 712 20.96 -25.57 -3.59
N TYR A 713 20.09 -25.25 -4.55
CA TYR A 713 18.65 -25.28 -4.31
C TYR A 713 18.12 -26.72 -4.18
N GLU A 714 18.64 -27.68 -4.96
CA GLU A 714 18.26 -29.08 -4.82
C GLU A 714 18.72 -29.71 -3.51
N ALA A 715 19.87 -29.31 -2.99
CA ALA A 715 20.34 -29.73 -1.68
C ALA A 715 19.37 -29.27 -0.57
N LEU A 716 18.89 -28.03 -0.66
CA LEU A 716 17.87 -27.49 0.26
C LEU A 716 16.49 -28.13 0.05
N LEU A 717 16.09 -28.36 -1.20
CA LEU A 717 14.81 -29.00 -1.53
C LEU A 717 14.74 -30.46 -1.05
N LYS A 718 15.87 -31.18 -1.10
CA LYS A 718 16.01 -32.55 -0.56
C LYS A 718 16.26 -32.58 0.95
N SER A 719 16.45 -31.42 1.59
CA SER A 719 16.60 -31.34 3.03
C SER A 719 15.21 -31.36 3.69
N ASP A 720 14.97 -32.34 4.56
CA ASP A 720 13.74 -32.40 5.37
C ASP A 720 13.88 -31.47 6.57
N LYS A 721 13.89 -30.16 6.30
CA LYS A 721 14.05 -29.09 7.29
C LYS A 721 12.75 -28.30 7.43
N THR A 722 12.42 -27.92 8.66
CA THR A 722 11.30 -27.01 8.91
C THR A 722 11.63 -25.60 8.41
N LEU A 723 10.62 -24.72 8.33
CA LEU A 723 10.84 -23.31 8.07
C LEU A 723 11.80 -22.68 9.09
N GLU A 724 11.68 -23.03 10.38
CA GLU A 724 12.55 -22.50 11.43
C GLU A 724 13.99 -22.99 11.28
N ASP A 725 14.20 -24.27 10.96
CA ASP A 725 15.54 -24.84 10.70
C ASP A 725 16.19 -24.23 9.46
N THR A 726 15.38 -23.97 8.42
CA THR A 726 15.83 -23.34 7.18
C THR A 726 16.27 -21.89 7.43
N LEU A 727 15.49 -21.15 8.23
CA LEU A 727 15.83 -19.79 8.62
C LEU A 727 17.06 -19.77 9.53
N GLU A 728 17.22 -20.72 10.44
CA GLU A 728 18.41 -20.80 11.30
C GLU A 728 19.71 -21.09 10.52
N GLU A 729 19.61 -21.80 9.39
CA GLU A 729 20.77 -22.07 8.54
C GLU A 729 21.12 -20.90 7.61
N LEU A 730 20.11 -20.19 7.08
CA LEU A 730 20.29 -19.09 6.12
C LEU A 730 20.43 -17.70 6.78
N ASP A 731 19.86 -17.52 7.97
CA ASP A 731 19.84 -16.31 8.79
C ASP A 731 20.16 -16.71 10.26
N PRO A 732 21.41 -17.14 10.53
CA PRO A 732 21.82 -17.65 11.84
C PRO A 732 21.79 -16.59 12.95
N ASP A 733 21.84 -15.30 12.61
CA ASP A 733 21.73 -14.21 13.59
C ASP A 733 20.28 -13.73 13.81
N ARG A 734 19.34 -14.22 13.00
CA ARG A 734 17.89 -13.99 13.08
C ARG A 734 17.56 -12.49 13.05
N ASP A 735 18.26 -11.75 12.19
CA ASP A 735 18.03 -10.32 11.95
C ASP A 735 17.01 -10.04 10.84
N GLY A 736 16.60 -11.07 10.09
CA GLY A 736 15.63 -11.01 9.00
C GLY A 736 16.22 -10.57 7.66
N ASN A 737 17.55 -10.47 7.55
CA ASN A 737 18.30 -10.25 6.32
C ASN A 737 19.34 -11.36 6.14
N ILE A 738 19.78 -11.52 4.90
CA ILE A 738 20.80 -12.47 4.48
C ILE A 738 21.98 -11.68 3.90
N ALA A 739 23.12 -11.79 4.56
CA ALA A 739 24.41 -11.27 4.19
C ALA A 739 25.26 -12.32 3.46
N CYS A 740 26.35 -11.88 2.83
CA CYS A 740 27.19 -12.78 2.02
C CYS A 740 27.84 -13.90 2.85
N TRP A 741 28.29 -13.59 4.08
CA TRP A 741 28.94 -14.59 4.92
C TRP A 741 27.97 -15.65 5.47
N GLU A 742 26.67 -15.32 5.58
CA GLU A 742 25.62 -16.25 6.03
C GLU A 742 25.33 -17.30 4.95
N VAL A 743 25.25 -16.86 3.70
CA VAL A 743 25.14 -17.76 2.54
C VAL A 743 26.39 -18.63 2.42
N GLU A 744 27.58 -18.08 2.62
CA GLU A 744 28.84 -18.84 2.59
C GLU A 744 28.85 -19.94 3.66
N ARG A 745 28.40 -19.62 4.88
CA ARG A 745 28.24 -20.59 5.96
C ARG A 745 27.23 -21.69 5.62
N ALA A 746 26.06 -21.32 5.10
CA ALA A 746 25.02 -22.28 4.70
C ALA A 746 25.53 -23.23 3.60
N LEU A 747 26.21 -22.69 2.57
CA LEU A 747 26.80 -23.49 1.50
C LEU A 747 27.87 -24.46 2.01
N LYS A 748 28.68 -24.04 3.00
CA LYS A 748 29.66 -24.90 3.66
C LYS A 748 29.02 -26.08 4.39
N HIS A 749 27.90 -25.86 5.08
CA HIS A 749 27.12 -26.93 5.71
C HIS A 749 26.52 -27.91 4.70
N LEU A 750 26.16 -27.42 3.52
CA LEU A 750 25.66 -28.20 2.39
C LEU A 750 26.78 -28.84 1.53
N GLN A 751 28.06 -28.68 1.92
CA GLN A 751 29.25 -29.22 1.22
C GLN A 751 29.44 -28.67 -0.21
N LEU A 752 29.06 -27.41 -0.45
CA LEU A 752 29.18 -26.73 -1.74
C LEU A 752 30.40 -25.79 -1.79
N PRO A 753 30.94 -25.45 -2.99
CA PRO A 753 32.13 -24.60 -3.12
C PRO A 753 31.90 -23.14 -2.66
N GLU A 754 32.75 -22.61 -1.76
CA GLU A 754 32.64 -21.25 -1.21
C GLU A 754 32.73 -20.14 -2.30
N THR A 755 33.42 -20.41 -3.41
CA THR A 755 33.59 -19.46 -4.54
C THR A 755 32.28 -19.08 -5.24
N GLU A 756 31.21 -19.85 -5.02
CA GLU A 756 29.91 -19.64 -5.67
C GLU A 756 29.01 -18.67 -4.90
N CYS A 757 29.35 -18.35 -3.63
CA CYS A 757 28.56 -17.48 -2.76
C CYS A 757 28.47 -16.04 -3.26
N GLU A 758 29.61 -15.41 -3.57
CA GLU A 758 29.63 -14.03 -4.11
C GLU A 758 28.83 -13.96 -5.42
N THR A 759 28.88 -15.02 -6.22
CA THR A 759 28.16 -15.10 -7.49
C THR A 759 26.65 -15.23 -7.26
N LEU A 760 26.23 -16.10 -6.35
CA LEU A 760 24.81 -16.26 -5.99
C LEU A 760 24.23 -14.94 -5.43
N MET A 761 24.98 -14.27 -4.55
CA MET A 761 24.62 -12.97 -3.99
C MET A 761 24.62 -11.85 -5.04
N ASP A 762 25.56 -11.82 -5.97
CA ASP A 762 25.56 -10.83 -7.05
C ASP A 762 24.39 -11.04 -8.04
N LEU A 763 24.07 -12.30 -8.37
CA LEU A 763 22.94 -12.64 -9.23
C LEU A 763 21.60 -12.30 -8.59
N THR A 764 21.40 -12.63 -7.30
CA THR A 764 20.20 -12.24 -6.56
C THR A 764 20.09 -10.71 -6.41
N ARG A 765 21.18 -10.01 -6.08
CA ARG A 765 21.21 -8.53 -5.98
C ARG A 765 20.90 -7.82 -7.30
N LYS A 766 21.49 -8.29 -8.42
CA LYS A 766 21.22 -7.74 -9.76
C LYS A 766 19.74 -7.78 -10.09
N ARG A 767 19.05 -8.85 -9.69
CA ARG A 767 17.63 -9.05 -9.96
C ARG A 767 16.71 -8.17 -9.10
N PHE A 768 17.13 -7.84 -7.88
CA PHE A 768 16.41 -6.93 -7.01
C PHE A 768 16.61 -5.43 -7.37
N GLY A 769 17.29 -5.13 -8.49
CA GLY A 769 17.46 -3.77 -8.99
C GLY A 769 18.38 -2.87 -8.15
N ARG A 770 19.12 -3.43 -7.19
CA ARG A 770 19.96 -2.66 -6.25
C ARG A 770 21.37 -3.25 -6.16
N ARG A 771 22.30 -2.69 -6.95
CA ARG A 771 23.73 -3.13 -7.01
C ARG A 771 24.57 -2.80 -5.77
N ARG A 772 24.00 -2.25 -4.70
CA ARG A 772 24.77 -1.63 -3.59
C ARG A 772 24.23 -1.94 -2.19
N ILE A 773 23.54 -3.07 -2.04
CA ILE A 773 23.05 -3.54 -0.73
C ILE A 773 24.01 -4.61 -0.20
N GLU A 774 24.42 -4.49 1.06
CA GLU A 774 25.30 -5.46 1.74
C GLU A 774 24.54 -6.72 2.19
N SER A 775 23.30 -6.59 2.70
CA SER A 775 22.40 -7.69 3.13
C SER A 775 20.95 -7.53 2.61
N MET A 776 20.28 -8.61 2.23
CA MET A 776 18.94 -8.59 1.62
C MET A 776 17.88 -9.18 2.56
N PRO A 777 16.64 -8.65 2.65
CA PRO A 777 15.59 -9.29 3.45
C PRO A 777 15.41 -10.76 3.09
N THR A 778 15.25 -11.64 4.10
CA THR A 778 15.22 -13.10 3.92
C THR A 778 14.14 -13.54 2.93
N GLU A 779 12.94 -12.97 3.01
CA GLU A 779 11.84 -13.27 2.07
C GLU A 779 12.18 -12.89 0.62
N ALA A 780 12.85 -11.76 0.42
CA ALA A 780 13.27 -11.28 -0.89
C ALA A 780 14.38 -12.16 -1.48
N PHE A 781 15.31 -12.62 -0.64
CA PHE A 781 16.35 -13.55 -1.03
C PHE A 781 15.74 -14.90 -1.46
N LEU A 782 14.81 -15.46 -0.68
CA LEU A 782 14.16 -16.73 -1.00
C LEU A 782 13.39 -16.68 -2.33
N ASP A 783 12.63 -15.61 -2.60
CA ASP A 783 11.94 -15.43 -3.90
C ASP A 783 12.94 -15.32 -5.07
N ALA A 784 14.01 -14.52 -4.89
CA ALA A 784 15.04 -14.36 -5.89
C ALA A 784 15.82 -15.68 -6.15
N PHE A 785 16.14 -16.41 -5.09
CA PHE A 785 16.88 -17.67 -5.16
C PHE A 785 16.05 -18.76 -5.85
N GLN A 786 14.78 -18.90 -5.50
CA GLN A 786 13.86 -19.79 -6.22
C GLN A 786 13.74 -19.42 -7.70
N GLN A 787 13.66 -18.12 -8.01
CA GLN A 787 13.57 -17.68 -9.40
C GLN A 787 14.82 -18.05 -10.20
N LEU A 788 16.01 -17.92 -9.61
CA LEU A 788 17.26 -18.35 -10.22
C LEU A 788 17.29 -19.88 -10.44
N TYR A 789 16.79 -20.66 -9.49
CA TYR A 789 16.69 -22.12 -9.62
C TYR A 789 15.84 -22.56 -10.82
N VAL A 790 14.65 -21.99 -10.97
CA VAL A 790 13.74 -22.33 -12.07
C VAL A 790 14.35 -22.00 -13.43
N GLU A 791 15.05 -20.89 -13.53
CA GLU A 791 15.73 -20.47 -14.77
C GLU A 791 16.93 -21.36 -15.10
N ALA A 792 17.70 -21.77 -14.09
CA ALA A 792 18.86 -22.62 -14.26
C ALA A 792 18.49 -24.07 -14.62
N ARG A 793 17.36 -24.59 -14.10
CA ARG A 793 16.87 -25.94 -14.39
C ARG A 793 16.17 -26.05 -15.75
N GLY A 794 15.68 -24.95 -16.29
CA GLY A 794 14.84 -24.93 -17.50
C GLY A 794 13.41 -25.41 -17.23
N THR A 795 12.45 -24.91 -17.99
CA THR A 795 11.03 -25.27 -17.85
C THR A 795 10.78 -26.71 -18.29
N ASP A 796 10.56 -27.62 -17.33
CA ASP A 796 9.98 -28.94 -17.57
C ASP A 796 8.47 -28.77 -17.82
N ASP A 797 8.08 -28.64 -19.08
CA ASP A 797 6.72 -28.28 -19.56
C ASP A 797 5.69 -29.44 -19.47
N SER A 798 5.95 -30.47 -18.65
CA SER A 798 5.23 -31.75 -18.68
C SER A 798 3.91 -31.81 -17.88
N LEU A 799 3.45 -30.73 -17.24
CA LEU A 799 2.14 -30.68 -16.58
C LEU A 799 1.16 -29.73 -17.29
N PRO A 800 -0.03 -30.22 -17.68
CA PRO A 800 -1.05 -29.37 -18.25
C PRO A 800 -1.71 -28.61 -17.10
N THR A 801 -1.79 -27.29 -17.26
CA THR A 801 -2.68 -26.34 -16.57
C THR A 801 -2.01 -25.45 -15.52
N LYS A 802 -1.94 -24.18 -15.92
CA LYS A 802 -1.45 -23.02 -15.19
C LYS A 802 -2.68 -22.27 -14.59
N VAL A 803 -2.60 -21.83 -13.35
CA VAL A 803 -3.68 -21.21 -12.56
C VAL A 803 -3.27 -19.81 -12.10
N GLN A 804 -4.22 -18.91 -11.92
CA GLN A 804 -3.99 -17.50 -11.64
C GLN A 804 -3.84 -17.25 -10.12
N LEU A 805 -2.76 -16.58 -9.70
CA LEU A 805 -2.56 -16.14 -8.32
C LEU A 805 -3.29 -14.81 -8.07
N GLU A 806 -4.20 -14.75 -7.09
CA GLU A 806 -4.87 -13.51 -6.62
C GLU A 806 -4.27 -12.99 -5.28
N THR A 807 -2.99 -13.24 -4.98
CA THR A 807 -2.39 -12.82 -3.69
C THR A 807 -1.14 -11.95 -3.87
N GLN A 808 -1.15 -10.75 -3.28
CA GLN A 808 0.04 -9.88 -3.16
C GLN A 808 1.00 -10.28 -2.03
N LYS A 809 0.77 -11.43 -1.37
CA LYS A 809 1.58 -11.92 -0.25
C LYS A 809 2.84 -12.63 -0.74
N THR A 810 3.92 -12.58 0.04
CA THR A 810 5.13 -13.38 -0.26
C THR A 810 4.85 -14.87 -0.06
N PHE A 811 5.68 -15.74 -0.66
CA PHE A 811 5.50 -17.19 -0.48
C PHE A 811 5.63 -17.61 0.99
N VAL A 812 6.46 -16.92 1.77
CA VAL A 812 6.65 -17.16 3.21
C VAL A 812 5.42 -16.73 4.00
N GLU A 813 4.86 -15.55 3.71
CA GLU A 813 3.60 -15.10 4.32
C GLU A 813 2.43 -16.05 4.00
N LEU A 814 2.38 -16.54 2.76
CA LEU A 814 1.37 -17.50 2.32
C LEU A 814 1.56 -18.86 3.02
N PHE A 815 2.81 -19.32 3.16
CA PHE A 815 3.14 -20.55 3.89
C PHE A 815 2.69 -20.47 5.36
N ASN A 816 3.07 -19.38 6.05
CA ASN A 816 2.73 -19.14 7.45
C ASN A 816 1.23 -18.97 7.72
N GLU A 817 0.44 -18.55 6.71
CA GLU A 817 -1.02 -18.47 6.85
C GLU A 817 -1.70 -19.84 6.82
N LEU A 818 -1.07 -20.83 6.17
CA LEU A 818 -1.61 -22.17 5.99
C LEU A 818 -1.15 -23.14 7.07
N ASP A 819 0.08 -22.94 7.54
CA ASP A 819 0.66 -23.60 8.71
C ASP A 819 -0.02 -23.05 9.99
N GLU A 820 -1.31 -23.37 10.15
CA GLU A 820 -2.14 -22.92 11.28
C GLU A 820 -1.66 -23.54 12.61
N ASP A 821 -1.03 -24.71 12.57
CA ASP A 821 -0.46 -25.43 13.72
C ASP A 821 1.00 -25.06 14.03
N GLY A 822 1.69 -24.40 13.10
CA GLY A 822 3.05 -23.89 13.27
C GLY A 822 4.10 -25.00 13.34
N ASP A 823 3.84 -26.13 12.68
CA ASP A 823 4.73 -27.28 12.66
C ASP A 823 5.82 -27.18 11.58
N GLY A 824 5.74 -26.15 10.73
CA GLY A 824 6.72 -25.85 9.69
C GLY A 824 6.52 -26.65 8.41
N PHE A 825 5.36 -27.31 8.23
CA PHE A 825 5.02 -28.09 7.04
C PHE A 825 3.59 -27.80 6.55
N ILE A 826 3.30 -28.16 5.30
CA ILE A 826 1.94 -28.07 4.74
C ILE A 826 1.42 -29.47 4.47
N MET A 827 0.27 -29.80 5.07
CA MET A 827 -0.44 -31.06 4.84
C MET A 827 -1.40 -30.96 3.64
N PRO A 828 -1.82 -32.10 3.04
CA PRO A 828 -2.78 -32.10 1.94
C PRO A 828 -4.10 -31.38 2.26
N GLY A 829 -4.56 -31.44 3.52
CA GLY A 829 -5.77 -30.75 3.97
C GLY A 829 -5.63 -29.23 4.00
N ASP A 830 -4.45 -28.71 4.36
CA ASP A 830 -4.19 -27.26 4.38
C ASP A 830 -3.97 -26.70 2.97
N PHE A 831 -3.38 -27.52 2.10
CA PHE A 831 -3.33 -27.24 0.67
C PHE A 831 -4.74 -27.16 0.03
N ASP A 832 -5.68 -27.99 0.45
CA ASP A 832 -7.08 -27.90 -0.02
C ASP A 832 -7.72 -26.56 0.37
N LYS A 833 -7.52 -26.13 1.63
CA LYS A 833 -7.97 -24.83 2.13
C LYS A 833 -7.35 -23.68 1.33
N LEU A 834 -6.06 -23.76 0.99
CA LEU A 834 -5.38 -22.77 0.14
C LEU A 834 -6.03 -22.67 -1.23
N ILE A 835 -6.27 -23.80 -1.90
CA ILE A 835 -6.83 -23.79 -3.25
C ILE A 835 -8.22 -23.16 -3.24
N ASP A 836 -9.04 -23.51 -2.25
CA ASP A 836 -10.41 -23.01 -2.14
C ASP A 836 -10.48 -21.52 -1.73
N ARG A 837 -9.52 -21.04 -0.93
CA ARG A 837 -9.44 -19.62 -0.50
C ARG A 837 -8.77 -18.71 -1.53
N ASN A 838 -7.65 -19.13 -2.12
CA ASN A 838 -6.71 -18.25 -2.82
C ASN A 838 -6.53 -18.55 -4.32
N PHE A 839 -6.80 -19.77 -4.79
CA PHE A 839 -6.52 -20.17 -6.18
C PHE A 839 -7.76 -20.54 -7.01
N ARG A 840 -8.95 -20.61 -6.41
CA ARG A 840 -10.26 -20.84 -7.06
C ARG A 840 -10.21 -21.89 -8.20
N ILE A 841 -9.55 -23.02 -7.93
CA ILE A 841 -9.49 -24.15 -8.86
C ILE A 841 -10.73 -25.03 -8.65
N GLN A 842 -11.63 -25.10 -9.64
CA GLN A 842 -12.67 -26.14 -9.69
C GLN A 842 -12.06 -27.45 -10.20
N ARG A 843 -11.33 -28.16 -9.35
CA ARG A 843 -10.80 -29.50 -9.66
C ARG A 843 -11.24 -30.53 -8.66
N SER A 844 -11.29 -31.79 -9.09
CA SER A 844 -11.60 -32.89 -8.19
C SER A 844 -10.50 -33.02 -7.12
N TRP A 845 -10.85 -33.57 -5.97
CA TRP A 845 -9.90 -33.85 -4.89
C TRP A 845 -8.69 -34.69 -5.36
N GLU A 846 -8.92 -35.58 -6.33
CA GLU A 846 -7.90 -36.46 -6.91
C GLU A 846 -6.85 -35.67 -7.70
N GLU A 847 -7.25 -34.68 -8.50
CA GLU A 847 -6.29 -33.84 -9.25
C GLU A 847 -5.50 -32.91 -8.33
N LYS A 848 -6.12 -32.40 -7.26
CA LYS A 848 -5.44 -31.58 -6.23
C LYS A 848 -4.37 -32.41 -5.50
N LEU A 849 -4.68 -33.67 -5.20
CA LEU A 849 -3.74 -34.62 -4.59
C LEU A 849 -2.59 -35.00 -5.52
N GLU A 850 -2.83 -35.15 -6.82
CA GLU A 850 -1.76 -35.41 -7.80
C GLU A 850 -0.80 -34.22 -7.91
N LEU A 851 -1.33 -32.99 -7.92
CA LEU A 851 -0.52 -31.77 -7.86
C LEU A 851 0.35 -31.74 -6.60
N PHE A 852 -0.23 -32.02 -5.44
CA PHE A 852 0.49 -32.10 -4.17
C PHE A 852 1.61 -33.16 -4.22
N ARG A 853 1.30 -34.38 -4.67
CA ARG A 853 2.29 -35.47 -4.82
C ARG A 853 3.40 -35.15 -5.81
N SER A 854 3.11 -34.35 -6.84
CA SER A 854 4.12 -33.92 -7.82
C SER A 854 5.14 -32.91 -7.27
N ALA A 855 4.85 -32.31 -6.11
CA ALA A 855 5.72 -31.36 -5.44
C ALA A 855 6.39 -31.92 -4.17
N ASP A 856 5.83 -32.99 -3.58
CA ASP A 856 6.46 -33.79 -2.52
C ASP A 856 7.61 -34.62 -3.11
N VAL A 857 8.79 -34.01 -3.23
CA VAL A 857 9.97 -34.63 -3.82
C VAL A 857 10.61 -35.61 -2.85
N VAL A 858 10.48 -35.37 -1.54
CA VAL A 858 11.01 -36.25 -0.49
C VAL A 858 10.10 -37.48 -0.29
N GLY A 859 8.82 -37.39 -0.64
CA GLY A 859 7.85 -38.50 -0.59
C GLY A 859 7.29 -38.76 0.81
N GLN A 860 7.17 -37.72 1.63
CA GLN A 860 6.78 -37.83 3.05
C GLN A 860 5.28 -37.60 3.30
N GLY A 861 4.52 -37.20 2.29
CA GLY A 861 3.10 -36.86 2.43
C GLY A 861 2.83 -35.47 3.02
N ARG A 862 3.85 -34.61 3.08
CA ARG A 862 3.83 -33.22 3.57
C ARG A 862 4.79 -32.38 2.71
N LEU A 863 4.63 -31.06 2.68
CA LEU A 863 5.51 -30.16 1.93
C LEU A 863 6.29 -29.25 2.85
N ASN A 864 7.61 -29.18 2.66
CA ASN A 864 8.43 -28.11 3.25
C ASN A 864 8.28 -26.78 2.47
N LEU A 865 8.90 -25.69 2.96
CA LEU A 865 8.82 -24.37 2.30
C LEU A 865 9.23 -24.41 0.83
N PHE A 866 10.33 -25.09 0.49
CA PHE A 866 10.85 -25.11 -0.88
C PHE A 866 9.98 -25.96 -1.82
N GLU A 867 9.46 -27.10 -1.36
CA GLU A 867 8.49 -27.93 -2.06
C GLU A 867 7.19 -27.16 -2.30
N PHE A 868 6.67 -26.49 -1.28
CA PHE A 868 5.52 -25.59 -1.40
C PHE A 868 5.78 -24.45 -2.40
N MET A 869 6.92 -23.78 -2.30
CA MET A 869 7.29 -22.72 -3.22
C MET A 869 7.32 -23.25 -4.65
N THR A 870 7.88 -24.43 -4.91
CA THR A 870 7.87 -25.03 -6.26
C THR A 870 6.46 -25.41 -6.71
N LEU A 871 5.60 -25.93 -5.82
CA LEU A 871 4.20 -26.25 -6.10
C LEU A 871 3.41 -25.01 -6.49
N ILE A 872 3.45 -23.97 -5.64
CA ILE A 872 2.73 -22.74 -5.90
C ILE A 872 3.24 -22.11 -7.18
N ARG A 873 4.55 -22.12 -7.45
CA ARG A 873 5.07 -21.55 -8.70
C ARG A 873 4.70 -22.34 -9.95
N LYS A 874 4.57 -23.67 -9.86
CA LYS A 874 4.02 -24.51 -10.95
C LYS A 874 2.55 -24.19 -11.20
N ILE A 875 1.80 -23.91 -10.13
CA ILE A 875 0.36 -23.60 -10.19
C ILE A 875 0.15 -22.14 -10.59
N ALA A 876 0.98 -21.22 -10.15
CA ALA A 876 0.75 -19.80 -10.19
C ALA A 876 1.31 -19.12 -11.45
N GLN A 877 0.44 -18.45 -12.16
CA GLN A 877 0.78 -17.34 -13.04
C GLN A 877 0.33 -16.02 -12.41
N ALA A 878 1.19 -15.02 -12.50
CA ALA A 878 0.75 -13.63 -12.40
C ALA A 878 -0.30 -13.40 -13.50
N GLY A 879 -1.49 -12.97 -13.08
CA GLY A 879 -2.62 -12.86 -13.98
C GLY A 879 -2.47 -11.74 -15.01
N ILE A 880 -2.83 -12.03 -16.26
CA ILE A 880 -2.99 -11.10 -17.40
C ILE A 880 -3.86 -9.86 -17.07
N GLN A 881 -4.67 -9.96 -16.00
CA GLN A 881 -5.64 -8.97 -15.54
C GLN A 881 -5.03 -7.60 -15.23
N GLU A 882 -3.73 -7.55 -14.89
CA GLU A 882 -3.06 -6.30 -14.51
C GLU A 882 -2.71 -5.43 -15.71
N ILE A 883 -2.32 -6.02 -16.84
CA ILE A 883 -1.90 -5.31 -18.06
C ILE A 883 -3.05 -4.48 -18.65
N GLY A 884 -4.28 -4.97 -18.54
CA GLY A 884 -5.49 -4.28 -19.01
C GLY A 884 -5.66 -2.90 -18.37
N TYR A 885 -5.22 -2.73 -17.11
CA TYR A 885 -5.24 -1.43 -16.44
C TYR A 885 -4.22 -0.44 -17.02
N GLY A 886 -3.21 -0.91 -17.76
CA GLY A 886 -2.32 -0.06 -18.54
C GLY A 886 -3.03 0.73 -19.65
N TYR A 887 -4.25 0.35 -20.04
CA TYR A 887 -5.09 1.06 -21.01
C TYR A 887 -5.95 2.16 -20.36
N LEU A 888 -5.95 2.25 -19.03
CA LEU A 888 -6.86 3.10 -18.27
C LEU A 888 -6.79 4.60 -18.68
N PRO A 889 -5.61 5.23 -18.82
CA PRO A 889 -5.53 6.63 -19.25
C PRO A 889 -6.04 6.85 -20.68
N LEU A 890 -5.72 5.93 -21.60
CA LEU A 890 -6.15 6.00 -22.99
C LEU A 890 -7.66 5.78 -23.12
N ALA A 891 -8.22 4.79 -22.41
CA ALA A 891 -9.66 4.54 -22.40
C ALA A 891 -10.43 5.74 -21.83
N TRP A 892 -9.94 6.34 -20.74
CA TRP A 892 -10.50 7.57 -20.18
C TRP A 892 -10.45 8.72 -21.20
N ALA A 893 -9.31 8.95 -21.85
CA ALA A 893 -9.13 10.06 -22.77
C ALA A 893 -9.95 9.92 -24.05
N SER A 894 -10.04 8.71 -24.62
CA SER A 894 -10.88 8.42 -25.79
C SER A 894 -12.37 8.62 -25.49
N LEU A 895 -12.82 8.19 -24.32
CA LEU A 895 -14.21 8.40 -23.90
C LEU A 895 -14.47 9.90 -23.66
N THR A 896 -13.57 10.57 -22.95
CA THR A 896 -13.67 12.00 -22.66
C THR A 896 -13.64 12.83 -23.94
N SER A 897 -12.81 12.49 -24.93
CA SER A 897 -12.75 13.20 -26.20
C SER A 897 -14.04 13.06 -26.99
N TYR A 898 -14.68 11.89 -27.01
CA TYR A 898 -16.00 11.76 -27.62
C TYR A 898 -17.05 12.67 -26.95
N TRP A 899 -17.24 12.53 -25.63
CA TRP A 899 -18.29 13.25 -24.90
C TRP A 899 -18.04 14.77 -24.82
N ILE A 900 -16.78 15.23 -24.73
CA ILE A 900 -16.48 16.67 -24.71
C ILE A 900 -16.84 17.33 -26.05
N GLY A 901 -16.80 16.58 -27.15
CA GLY A 901 -17.26 17.07 -28.45
C GLY A 901 -18.76 17.37 -28.46
N LEU A 902 -19.57 16.46 -27.94
CA LEU A 902 -21.00 16.67 -27.72
C LEU A 902 -21.25 17.85 -26.77
N GLY A 903 -20.50 17.93 -25.66
CA GLY A 903 -20.64 19.03 -24.71
C GLY A 903 -20.31 20.40 -25.30
N LEU A 904 -19.23 20.53 -26.06
CA LEU A 904 -18.85 21.80 -26.68
C LEU A 904 -19.75 22.24 -27.82
N LYS A 905 -20.46 21.30 -28.47
CA LYS A 905 -21.39 21.61 -29.58
C LYS A 905 -22.83 21.78 -29.14
N GLU A 906 -23.35 20.85 -28.33
CA GLU A 906 -24.77 20.75 -28.03
C GLU A 906 -25.17 21.33 -26.69
N LEU A 907 -24.29 21.27 -25.67
CA LEU A 907 -24.63 21.85 -24.37
C LEU A 907 -24.89 23.36 -24.47
N GLY A 908 -24.17 24.04 -25.37
CA GLY A 908 -24.37 25.44 -25.71
C GLY A 908 -25.76 25.78 -26.23
N LEU A 909 -26.49 24.80 -26.76
CA LEU A 909 -27.84 24.94 -27.29
C LEU A 909 -28.93 24.68 -26.23
N THR A 910 -28.55 24.31 -25.00
CA THR A 910 -29.51 23.93 -23.96
C THR A 910 -30.52 25.05 -23.64
N LEU A 911 -30.05 26.30 -23.54
CA LEU A 911 -30.93 27.44 -23.28
C LEU A 911 -31.87 27.69 -24.46
N GLU A 912 -31.37 27.59 -25.69
CA GLU A 912 -32.15 27.71 -26.91
C GLU A 912 -33.24 26.63 -27.02
N ARG A 913 -32.96 25.39 -26.59
CA ARG A 913 -33.89 24.24 -26.60
C ARG A 913 -34.86 24.21 -25.41
N LEU A 914 -34.68 25.07 -24.41
CA LEU A 914 -35.49 25.06 -23.18
C LEU A 914 -36.98 25.35 -23.43
N PRO A 915 -37.36 26.33 -24.28
CA PRO A 915 -38.77 26.58 -24.61
C PRO A 915 -39.45 25.37 -25.27
N ASP A 916 -38.78 24.73 -26.24
CA ASP A 916 -39.27 23.54 -26.95
C ASP A 916 -39.55 22.38 -25.98
N THR A 917 -38.69 22.22 -24.97
CA THR A 917 -38.81 21.16 -23.96
C THR A 917 -40.13 21.19 -23.20
N PHE A 918 -40.70 22.38 -23.02
CA PHE A 918 -41.98 22.60 -22.33
C PHE A 918 -43.12 22.98 -23.28
N TYR A 919 -42.92 22.82 -24.59
CA TYR A 919 -43.88 23.22 -25.64
C TYR A 919 -44.28 24.70 -25.57
N LEU A 920 -43.38 25.56 -25.07
CA LEU A 920 -43.59 27.00 -24.94
C LEU A 920 -43.38 27.74 -26.26
N ASP A 921 -42.68 27.13 -27.21
CA ASP A 921 -42.56 27.54 -28.62
C ASP A 921 -43.94 27.77 -29.27
N ARG A 922 -44.93 26.94 -28.94
CA ARG A 922 -46.32 27.10 -29.40
C ARG A 922 -47.01 28.34 -28.86
N LEU A 923 -46.56 28.85 -27.71
CA LEU A 923 -47.12 30.03 -27.04
C LEU A 923 -46.32 31.30 -27.33
N PHE A 924 -45.00 31.19 -27.55
CA PHE A 924 -44.08 32.30 -27.75
C PHE A 924 -43.04 31.96 -28.86
N PRO A 925 -43.40 32.10 -30.14
CA PRO A 925 -42.60 31.61 -31.27
C PRO A 925 -41.31 32.43 -31.57
N ALA A 926 -40.94 33.42 -30.76
CA ALA A 926 -39.86 34.37 -31.05
C ALA A 926 -38.91 34.61 -29.86
N ILE A 927 -38.67 33.58 -29.03
CA ILE A 927 -37.69 33.68 -27.93
C ILE A 927 -36.33 33.17 -28.43
N HIS A 928 -35.46 34.09 -28.86
CA HIS A 928 -34.06 33.78 -29.18
C HIS A 928 -33.21 33.86 -27.91
N LEU A 929 -32.98 32.73 -27.26
CA LEU A 929 -32.05 32.63 -26.13
C LEU A 929 -30.60 32.50 -26.64
N PRO A 930 -29.60 32.98 -25.88
CA PRO A 930 -28.21 32.90 -26.29
C PRO A 930 -27.73 31.45 -26.35
N SER A 931 -26.91 31.13 -27.36
CA SER A 931 -26.20 29.87 -27.48
C SER A 931 -24.68 30.07 -27.50
N LEU A 932 -23.94 29.07 -27.01
CA LEU A 932 -22.48 29.11 -26.91
C LEU A 932 -21.88 27.81 -27.46
N VAL A 933 -21.61 27.80 -28.76
CA VAL A 933 -21.16 26.61 -29.50
C VAL A 933 -19.71 26.79 -29.94
N ALA A 934 -18.85 25.81 -29.68
CA ALA A 934 -17.47 25.83 -30.14
C ALA A 934 -17.37 25.54 -31.65
N SER A 935 -16.35 26.10 -32.33
CA SER A 935 -16.08 25.75 -33.72
C SER A 935 -15.61 24.30 -33.86
N ASP A 936 -15.90 23.67 -35.01
CA ASP A 936 -15.48 22.30 -35.29
C ASP A 936 -13.96 22.10 -35.17
N GLU A 937 -13.17 23.08 -35.61
CA GLU A 937 -11.72 23.08 -35.47
C GLU A 937 -11.28 23.04 -34.00
N THR A 938 -11.94 23.81 -33.13
CA THR A 938 -11.64 23.84 -31.69
C THR A 938 -11.96 22.49 -31.06
N VAL A 939 -13.10 21.91 -31.42
CA VAL A 939 -13.53 20.60 -30.90
C VAL A 939 -12.55 19.52 -31.33
N GLN A 940 -12.24 19.42 -32.62
CA GLN A 940 -11.29 18.44 -33.16
C GLN A 940 -9.89 18.58 -32.53
N PHE A 941 -9.42 19.82 -32.33
CA PHE A 941 -8.14 20.08 -31.66
C PHE A 941 -8.14 19.55 -30.23
N VAL A 942 -9.16 19.85 -29.42
CA VAL A 942 -9.28 19.38 -28.03
C VAL A 942 -9.37 17.86 -27.97
N GLN A 943 -10.14 17.26 -28.87
CA GLN A 943 -10.30 15.80 -28.95
C GLN A 943 -8.99 15.09 -29.27
N ALA A 944 -8.28 15.55 -30.31
CA ALA A 944 -6.99 14.99 -30.70
C ALA A 944 -5.93 15.20 -29.60
N PHE A 945 -5.91 16.38 -28.97
CA PHE A 945 -4.97 16.69 -27.88
C PHE A 945 -5.15 15.75 -26.69
N LEU A 946 -6.39 15.46 -26.29
CA LEU A 946 -6.69 14.54 -25.18
C LEU A 946 -6.19 13.12 -25.47
N VAL A 947 -6.53 12.57 -26.65
CA VAL A 947 -6.14 11.20 -27.02
C VAL A 947 -4.62 11.08 -27.15
N ILE A 948 -3.97 12.01 -27.88
CA ILE A 948 -2.51 12.00 -28.08
C ILE A 948 -1.76 12.22 -26.76
N GLY A 949 -2.24 13.15 -25.92
CA GLY A 949 -1.63 13.44 -24.61
C GLY A 949 -1.73 12.27 -23.61
N SER A 950 -2.73 11.41 -23.76
CA SER A 950 -2.92 10.25 -22.89
C SER A 950 -2.00 9.07 -23.22
N LEU A 951 -1.47 8.99 -24.45
CA LEU A 951 -0.62 7.87 -24.91
C LEU A 951 0.65 7.69 -24.06
N PRO A 952 1.49 8.72 -23.82
CA PRO A 952 2.67 8.57 -22.98
C PRO A 952 2.33 8.12 -21.56
N VAL A 953 1.19 8.58 -21.03
CA VAL A 953 0.70 8.22 -19.69
C VAL A 953 0.28 6.76 -19.64
N SER A 954 -0.47 6.30 -20.65
CA SER A 954 -0.92 4.91 -20.78
C SER A 954 0.27 3.96 -20.94
N ILE A 955 1.25 4.32 -21.77
CA ILE A 955 2.48 3.55 -21.97
C ILE A 955 3.33 3.52 -20.70
N GLY A 956 3.45 4.65 -19.97
CA GLY A 956 4.19 4.71 -18.71
C GLY A 956 3.55 3.85 -17.61
N LEU A 957 2.22 3.84 -17.51
CA LEU A 957 1.49 2.96 -16.60
C LEU A 957 1.63 1.49 -16.99
N LEU A 958 1.51 1.18 -18.28
CA LEU A 958 1.73 -0.17 -18.80
C LEU A 958 3.15 -0.66 -18.48
N GLN A 959 4.17 0.19 -18.68
CA GLN A 959 5.55 -0.14 -18.35
C GLN A 959 5.72 -0.45 -16.86
N LYS A 960 5.17 0.40 -15.98
CA LYS A 960 5.23 0.20 -14.53
C LYS A 960 4.54 -1.11 -14.11
N LEU A 961 3.36 -1.40 -14.65
CA LEU A 961 2.64 -2.65 -14.37
C LEU A 961 3.41 -3.86 -14.91
N CYS A 962 4.07 -3.75 -16.06
CA CYS A 962 4.95 -4.79 -16.57
C CYS A 962 6.17 -5.00 -15.66
N ASP A 963 6.81 -3.93 -15.19
CA ASP A 963 7.99 -3.99 -14.32
C ASP A 963 7.62 -4.60 -12.95
N ASP A 964 6.53 -4.16 -12.32
CA ASP A 964 6.04 -4.68 -11.03
C ASP A 964 5.68 -6.18 -11.12
N ASN A 965 5.15 -6.62 -12.26
CA ASN A 965 4.79 -8.02 -12.51
C ASN A 965 5.86 -8.85 -13.22
N LYS A 966 7.06 -8.29 -13.43
CA LYS A 966 8.19 -8.95 -14.13
C LYS A 966 7.81 -9.47 -15.52
N ILE A 967 6.98 -8.74 -16.26
CA ILE A 967 6.55 -9.05 -17.64
C ILE A 967 7.63 -8.63 -18.64
N SER A 968 7.78 -9.39 -19.72
CA SER A 968 8.82 -9.19 -20.72
C SER A 968 8.63 -7.95 -21.60
N GLY A 969 9.75 -7.51 -22.19
CA GLY A 969 9.77 -6.41 -23.15
C GLY A 969 8.97 -6.70 -24.43
N LEU A 970 8.81 -7.97 -24.83
CA LEU A 970 8.04 -8.34 -26.02
C LEU A 970 6.54 -8.10 -25.79
N ARG A 971 6.01 -8.56 -24.67
CA ARG A 971 4.61 -8.35 -24.27
C ARG A 971 4.33 -6.86 -24.02
N PHE A 972 5.24 -6.17 -23.36
CA PHE A 972 5.17 -4.71 -23.23
C PHE A 972 5.08 -4.05 -24.61
N GLY A 973 6.01 -4.34 -25.52
CA GLY A 973 6.06 -3.74 -26.86
C GLY A 973 4.83 -4.06 -27.69
N SER A 974 4.27 -5.27 -27.57
CA SER A 974 3.08 -5.67 -28.32
C SER A 974 1.82 -4.92 -27.85
N HIS A 975 1.62 -4.76 -26.54
CA HIS A 975 0.51 -3.94 -26.02
C HIS A 975 0.71 -2.44 -26.28
N VAL A 976 1.95 -1.94 -26.26
CA VAL A 976 2.24 -0.56 -26.70
C VAL A 976 1.83 -0.37 -28.16
N ALA A 977 2.11 -1.34 -29.04
CA ALA A 977 1.69 -1.28 -30.44
C ALA A 977 0.15 -1.24 -30.56
N VAL A 978 -0.58 -2.04 -29.78
CA VAL A 978 -2.05 -2.00 -29.74
C VAL A 978 -2.56 -0.62 -29.30
N GLN A 979 -2.00 -0.04 -28.24
CA GLN A 979 -2.38 1.29 -27.76
C GLN A 979 -2.11 2.38 -28.80
N VAL A 980 -0.93 2.36 -29.41
CA VAL A 980 -0.53 3.35 -30.44
C VAL A 980 -1.40 3.24 -31.68
N VAL A 981 -1.64 2.03 -32.19
CA VAL A 981 -2.51 1.81 -33.35
C VAL A 981 -3.96 2.18 -33.03
N GLY A 982 -4.47 1.80 -31.86
CA GLY A 982 -5.83 2.14 -31.43
C GLY A 982 -6.05 3.64 -31.27
N ALA A 983 -5.10 4.35 -30.65
CA ALA A 983 -5.17 5.80 -30.52
C ALA A 983 -5.05 6.51 -31.88
N TRP A 984 -4.15 6.05 -32.75
CA TRP A 984 -4.02 6.58 -34.10
C TRP A 984 -5.31 6.39 -34.91
N ALA A 985 -5.91 5.19 -34.87
CA ALA A 985 -7.16 4.90 -35.55
C ALA A 985 -8.30 5.80 -35.03
N THR A 986 -8.38 5.98 -33.71
CA THR A 986 -9.38 6.85 -33.07
C THR A 986 -9.23 8.31 -33.53
N VAL A 987 -8.00 8.85 -33.47
CA VAL A 987 -7.72 10.22 -33.93
C VAL A 987 -7.96 10.38 -35.43
N TYR A 988 -7.59 9.37 -36.23
CA TYR A 988 -7.82 9.39 -37.66
C TYR A 988 -9.33 9.48 -37.98
N LEU A 989 -10.16 8.64 -37.35
CA LEU A 989 -11.62 8.67 -37.51
C LEU A 989 -12.23 10.00 -37.04
N MET A 990 -11.71 10.57 -35.94
CA MET A 990 -12.14 11.88 -35.44
C MET A 990 -11.83 13.03 -36.40
N LEU A 991 -10.67 12.99 -37.06
CA LEU A 991 -10.19 14.07 -37.94
C LEU A 991 -10.60 13.88 -39.40
N SER A 992 -10.95 12.66 -39.82
CA SER A 992 -11.42 12.39 -41.17
C SER A 992 -12.81 13.00 -41.34
N SER A 993 -12.85 14.20 -41.89
CA SER A 993 -14.07 14.90 -42.28
C SER A 993 -14.68 14.24 -43.52
N THR A 994 -15.30 13.07 -43.37
CA THR A 994 -16.31 12.63 -44.34
C THR A 994 -17.68 13.02 -43.79
N PRO A 995 -18.38 13.97 -44.42
CA PRO A 995 -19.73 14.32 -44.02
C PRO A 995 -20.65 13.17 -44.44
N PHE A 996 -20.93 12.24 -43.54
CA PHE A 996 -22.15 11.45 -43.63
C PHE A 996 -23.20 12.13 -42.76
N VAL A 997 -23.77 13.20 -43.32
CA VAL A 997 -25.07 13.72 -42.94
C VAL A 997 -26.05 13.15 -43.95
N ALA A 998 -26.87 12.22 -43.50
CA ALA A 998 -28.29 12.10 -43.85
C ALA A 998 -28.94 11.13 -42.86
#